data_AF-A0A553FHE6-F1
#
_entry.id   AF-A0A553FHE6-F1
#
_cell.length_a   1.000
_cell.length_b   1.000
_cell.length_c   1.000
_cell.angle_alpha   90.00
_cell.angle_beta   90.00
_cell.angle_gamma   90.00
#
_symmetry.space_group_name_H-M   'P 1'
#
loop_
_entity.id
_entity.type
_entity.pdbx_description
1 polymer ?
#
loop_
_entity_poly.entity_id
_entity_poly.type
_entity_poly.pdbx_seq_one_letter_code
_entity_poly.pdbx_strand_id
1 'polypeptide(L)'
;MFLDQAKLSRIATAIAFASLNAISTSASAADISVDIGTISQVPPTMIGANTVTRQHLPHHQPWYDDLSINTLTNTNFNLLRYPGGSLGNKFDWTLGVQKQYAHLVDTRQYLPEHTKVATDATDGKTVWMLNVYNETLADTLAALKKARDKGVEVKYIELGNEFYFGTPGGLDYSDEFATGTDYGLEMNTWIAALKAEFPDAVFAVPMTRSPNNDETTRKSKWNDDVDAALIDYDAFTIHVYADISPKDAVTKEFMYAGFDYATLTASEQQAQRDHFTDNADAVKYILGLAEATYDGYLAHPNLWYPEDKDIWFTEFGMRYYPHAVKGTWVEALADFTLYKKLLSQPNATMATEQQFIDLAHGSTSTYANVAIDVGQDLTTTVGALTAEGHAVKAISAMSRDKEIMSTLSFPQASVISPENIAPYSALSGLMFSDSNSSNAVIANLSGQVQTINAASFGAQGAIVTVINAANFYTFITDDSDVTYTSSTMGATLDIPAYALVTIENINSSLDPKDGSINYTPKFTATRIDEAASNSLSHSFNMNRYVNDQNTSDTLTFSLTGVNPSWASINGAGHLEFNATSESIGTTDEIYVRVVDSKGATDYVTFDVEIVDGSIDTDGDNLINDDEFALGLNALNKDTDGDGINDDVDVYPLDADKNESEEKEQEQEQEQATPPVPEVEEKSSGGGSTSLFILLQLAVLTLFRKIKK
;
A
#
# COMPACT_ATOMS: atom_id res chain seq x y z
N MET A 1 -52.21 9.23 41.69
CA MET A 1 -51.44 10.49 41.70
C MET A 1 -50.21 10.23 42.57
N PHE A 2 -49.18 9.55 42.06
CA PHE A 2 -48.14 9.93 41.09
C PHE A 2 -46.96 10.68 41.73
N LEU A 3 -45.78 10.03 41.67
CA LEU A 3 -44.38 10.50 41.71
C LEU A 3 -43.55 9.41 42.43
N ASP A 4 -43.18 8.31 41.77
CA ASP A 4 -42.15 8.09 40.73
C ASP A 4 -40.83 7.60 41.34
N GLN A 5 -40.59 6.29 41.16
CA GLN A 5 -39.53 5.46 41.74
C GLN A 5 -38.26 5.41 40.85
N ALA A 6 -38.04 6.38 39.96
CA ALA A 6 -37.03 6.27 38.91
C ALA A 6 -35.64 6.89 39.19
N LYS A 7 -35.23 7.22 40.43
CA LYS A 7 -33.98 8.01 40.63
C LYS A 7 -32.97 7.59 41.70
N LEU A 8 -33.09 6.45 42.38
CA LEU A 8 -32.08 6.05 43.40
C LEU A 8 -31.78 4.54 43.37
N SER A 9 -31.04 4.08 42.35
CA SER A 9 -30.32 2.79 42.37
C SER A 9 -29.34 2.64 41.17
N ARG A 10 -28.66 3.72 40.77
CA ARG A 10 -27.44 3.65 39.95
C ARG A 10 -26.28 4.05 40.88
N ILE A 11 -25.39 3.10 41.16
CA ILE A 11 -24.01 3.18 41.71
C ILE A 11 -23.76 1.87 42.51
N ALA A 12 -23.31 0.84 41.77
CA ALA A 12 -22.55 -0.35 42.20
C ALA A 12 -22.41 -1.22 40.92
N THR A 13 -21.39 -0.98 40.06
CA THR A 13 -20.09 -1.66 40.08
C THR A 13 -20.28 -3.17 39.93
N ALA A 14 -20.17 -3.71 38.71
CA ALA A 14 -18.94 -4.26 38.12
C ALA A 14 -18.37 -5.46 38.91
N ILE A 15 -18.02 -6.53 38.17
CA ILE A 15 -17.50 -7.84 38.60
C ILE A 15 -18.59 -8.89 38.89
N ALA A 16 -19.03 -9.60 37.84
CA ALA A 16 -19.50 -11.00 37.92
C ALA A 16 -19.69 -11.61 36.51
N PHE A 17 -18.62 -11.72 35.73
CA PHE A 17 -18.52 -12.73 34.68
C PHE A 17 -17.25 -13.55 34.93
N ALA A 18 -17.37 -14.52 35.82
CA ALA A 18 -16.40 -15.58 36.00
C ALA A 18 -17.14 -16.88 36.31
N SER A 19 -16.88 -17.88 35.47
CA SER A 19 -17.06 -19.31 35.69
C SER A 19 -18.48 -19.83 35.98
N LEU A 20 -19.16 -20.25 34.91
CA LEU A 20 -19.97 -21.47 34.96
C LEU A 20 -19.42 -22.46 33.93
N ASN A 21 -18.55 -23.36 34.40
CA ASN A 21 -18.14 -24.55 33.67
C ASN A 21 -19.32 -25.51 33.60
N ALA A 22 -20.11 -25.42 32.53
CA ALA A 22 -20.90 -26.54 32.07
C ALA A 22 -20.03 -27.35 31.10
N ILE A 23 -19.56 -28.51 31.56
CA ILE A 23 -18.91 -29.50 30.71
C ILE A 23 -19.99 -30.08 29.80
N SER A 24 -20.26 -29.41 28.67
CA SER A 24 -20.79 -30.04 27.49
C SER A 24 -19.59 -30.57 26.71
N THR A 25 -19.42 -31.88 26.67
CA THR A 25 -18.56 -32.51 25.67
C THR A 25 -19.23 -32.33 24.31
N SER A 26 -19.09 -31.14 23.71
CA SER A 26 -19.24 -30.96 22.28
C SER A 26 -18.14 -31.79 21.63
N ALA A 27 -18.50 -32.64 20.67
CA ALA A 27 -17.51 -33.13 19.72
C ALA A 27 -16.80 -31.89 19.16
N SER A 28 -15.46 -31.83 19.21
CA SER A 28 -14.77 -30.65 18.68
C SER A 28 -15.19 -30.53 17.22
N ALA A 29 -15.69 -29.36 16.84
CA ALA A 29 -15.74 -29.03 15.42
C ALA A 29 -14.30 -29.23 14.90
N ALA A 30 -14.16 -29.87 13.73
CA ALA A 30 -12.84 -29.93 13.12
C ALA A 30 -12.36 -28.49 12.90
N ASP A 31 -11.13 -28.19 13.31
CA ASP A 31 -10.52 -26.88 13.11
C ASP A 31 -10.59 -26.50 11.62
N ILE A 32 -10.88 -25.23 11.33
CA ILE A 32 -11.08 -24.74 9.97
C ILE A 32 -9.74 -24.76 9.22
N SER A 33 -9.69 -25.39 8.05
CA SER A 33 -8.53 -25.31 7.15
C SER A 33 -8.56 -24.03 6.33
N VAL A 34 -7.39 -23.61 5.87
CA VAL A 34 -7.25 -22.48 4.95
C VAL A 34 -6.82 -23.00 3.59
N ASP A 35 -7.63 -22.69 2.58
CA ASP A 35 -7.34 -23.01 1.19
C ASP A 35 -6.91 -21.71 0.48
N ILE A 36 -5.74 -21.75 -0.15
CA ILE A 36 -5.17 -20.64 -0.92
C ILE A 36 -5.79 -20.65 -2.32
N GLY A 37 -6.30 -19.51 -2.76
CA GLY A 37 -6.89 -19.33 -4.07
C GLY A 37 -5.85 -19.21 -5.19
N THR A 38 -6.27 -18.63 -6.32
CA THR A 38 -5.35 -18.28 -7.41
C THR A 38 -4.32 -17.28 -6.92
N ILE A 39 -3.08 -17.46 -7.36
CA ILE A 39 -1.96 -16.56 -7.09
C ILE A 39 -1.91 -15.53 -8.22
N SER A 40 -1.88 -14.25 -7.86
CA SER A 40 -1.74 -13.14 -8.80
C SER A 40 -0.52 -12.29 -8.44
N GLN A 41 0.23 -11.87 -9.46
CA GLN A 41 1.25 -10.83 -9.29
C GLN A 41 0.55 -9.47 -9.22
N VAL A 42 1.02 -8.64 -8.31
CA VAL A 42 0.46 -7.32 -8.04
C VAL A 42 1.61 -6.32 -7.94
N PRO A 43 1.41 -5.08 -8.42
CA PRO A 43 2.43 -4.05 -8.26
C PRO A 43 2.66 -3.78 -6.76
N PRO A 44 3.81 -3.22 -6.38
CA PRO A 44 4.05 -2.73 -5.03
C PRO A 44 2.92 -1.79 -4.53
N THR A 45 2.21 -1.14 -5.46
CA THR A 45 1.22 -0.09 -5.25
C THR A 45 -0.22 -0.55 -5.32
N MET A 46 -0.53 -1.72 -4.78
CA MET A 46 -1.86 -2.29 -4.93
C MET A 46 -2.94 -1.57 -4.10
N ILE A 47 -2.56 -1.01 -2.95
CA ILE A 47 -3.50 -0.52 -1.92
C ILE A 47 -3.33 0.99 -1.76
N GLY A 48 -4.41 1.74 -1.99
CA GLY A 48 -4.37 3.20 -1.96
C GLY A 48 -5.65 3.89 -1.54
N ALA A 49 -5.65 5.20 -1.71
CA ALA A 49 -6.81 6.06 -1.49
C ALA A 49 -6.98 7.11 -2.60
N ASN A 50 -8.22 7.43 -2.93
CA ASN A 50 -8.53 8.48 -3.89
C ASN A 50 -8.51 9.86 -3.23
N THR A 51 -7.81 10.81 -3.83
CA THR A 51 -7.61 12.16 -3.27
C THR A 51 -8.40 13.19 -4.07
N VAL A 52 -9.73 13.18 -3.91
CA VAL A 52 -10.60 14.14 -4.62
C VAL A 52 -10.33 15.55 -4.12
N THR A 53 -9.74 16.39 -4.97
CA THR A 53 -9.43 17.78 -4.60
C THR A 53 -10.72 18.62 -4.46
N ARG A 54 -11.15 18.88 -3.22
CA ARG A 54 -12.36 19.65 -2.90
C ARG A 54 -12.04 21.11 -2.58
N GLN A 55 -11.59 21.90 -3.56
CA GLN A 55 -11.25 23.31 -3.33
C GLN A 55 -12.43 24.21 -2.93
N HIS A 56 -13.67 23.70 -2.86
CA HIS A 56 -14.80 24.43 -2.26
C HIS A 56 -14.75 24.45 -0.73
N LEU A 57 -14.05 23.50 -0.10
CA LEU A 57 -13.89 23.44 1.36
C LEU A 57 -12.74 24.38 1.81
N PRO A 58 -12.81 24.96 3.01
CA PRO A 58 -11.88 26.00 3.47
C PRO A 58 -10.46 25.53 3.85
N HIS A 59 -9.98 24.39 3.33
CA HIS A 59 -8.72 23.78 3.77
C HIS A 59 -7.49 24.16 2.93
N HIS A 60 -6.33 24.01 3.57
CA HIS A 60 -4.99 24.35 3.10
C HIS A 60 -4.43 23.28 2.14
N GLN A 61 -3.19 23.47 1.64
CA GLN A 61 -2.49 22.49 0.79
C GLN A 61 -2.28 21.17 1.57
N PRO A 62 -2.92 20.05 1.19
CA PRO A 62 -2.98 18.85 2.02
C PRO A 62 -1.62 18.21 2.21
N TRP A 63 -0.76 18.32 1.20
CA TRP A 63 0.57 17.69 1.23
C TRP A 63 1.56 18.39 2.15
N TYR A 64 1.17 19.52 2.77
CA TYR A 64 2.01 20.28 3.69
C TYR A 64 1.35 20.50 5.06
N ASP A 65 0.25 19.81 5.35
CA ASP A 65 -0.35 19.82 6.67
C ASP A 65 -0.11 18.49 7.40
N ASP A 66 0.24 18.60 8.68
CA ASP A 66 0.60 17.43 9.52
C ASP A 66 -0.55 16.42 9.61
N LEU A 67 -1.81 16.85 9.58
CA LEU A 67 -2.96 15.95 9.70
C LEU A 67 -3.03 15.02 8.49
N SER A 68 -2.88 15.55 7.28
CA SER A 68 -2.85 14.77 6.05
C SER A 68 -1.66 13.81 6.04
N ILE A 69 -0.43 14.29 6.33
CA ILE A 69 0.76 13.43 6.37
C ILE A 69 0.66 12.34 7.45
N ASN A 70 0.12 12.67 8.62
CA ASN A 70 -0.14 11.68 9.67
C ASN A 70 -1.21 10.67 9.24
N THR A 71 -2.24 11.09 8.51
CA THR A 71 -3.26 10.16 7.99
C THR A 71 -2.64 9.17 7.00
N LEU A 72 -1.81 9.66 6.08
CA LEU A 72 -1.06 8.83 5.13
C LEU A 72 -0.19 7.79 5.84
N THR A 73 0.65 8.24 6.78
CA THR A 73 1.58 7.37 7.51
C THR A 73 0.84 6.40 8.44
N ASN A 74 -0.23 6.82 9.11
CA ASN A 74 -1.00 5.98 10.04
C ASN A 74 -1.83 4.89 9.35
N THR A 75 -2.32 5.15 8.13
CA THR A 75 -3.06 4.17 7.32
C THR A 75 -2.14 3.26 6.51
N ASN A 76 -0.88 3.64 6.33
CA ASN A 76 0.18 2.84 5.73
C ASN A 76 -0.11 2.37 4.29
N PHE A 77 -1.07 2.98 3.59
CA PHE A 77 -1.27 2.74 2.16
C PHE A 77 -0.16 3.43 1.36
N ASN A 78 0.12 2.94 0.15
CA ASN A 78 1.26 3.39 -0.65
C ASN A 78 0.87 3.76 -2.10
N LEU A 79 -0.41 4.05 -2.33
CA LEU A 79 -0.90 4.57 -3.59
C LEU A 79 -1.86 5.76 -3.38
N LEU A 80 -1.58 6.87 -4.05
CA LEU A 80 -2.45 8.04 -4.09
C LEU A 80 -3.02 8.23 -5.49
N ARG A 81 -4.34 8.18 -5.65
CA ARG A 81 -4.97 8.65 -6.89
C ARG A 81 -5.20 10.14 -6.83
N TYR A 82 -4.65 10.89 -7.78
CA TYR A 82 -4.60 12.35 -7.77
C TYR A 82 -4.93 12.93 -9.16
N PRO A 83 -5.66 14.06 -9.27
CA PRO A 83 -6.37 14.80 -8.23
C PRO A 83 -7.81 14.28 -7.99
N GLY A 84 -8.14 13.13 -8.60
CA GLY A 84 -9.27 12.27 -8.26
C GLY A 84 -10.65 12.73 -8.71
N GLY A 85 -11.43 11.77 -9.20
CA GLY A 85 -12.88 11.88 -9.40
C GLY A 85 -13.34 12.85 -10.48
N SER A 86 -14.66 13.09 -10.53
CA SER A 86 -15.27 14.00 -11.50
C SER A 86 -14.74 15.45 -11.41
N LEU A 87 -14.17 15.84 -10.27
CA LEU A 87 -13.52 17.14 -10.09
C LEU A 87 -12.15 17.21 -10.78
N GLY A 88 -11.47 16.08 -10.95
CA GLY A 88 -10.24 15.97 -11.73
C GLY A 88 -10.43 16.32 -13.21
N ASN A 89 -11.58 16.04 -13.82
CA ASN A 89 -11.95 16.49 -15.17
C ASN A 89 -12.14 18.02 -15.30
N LYS A 90 -11.93 18.78 -14.22
CA LYS A 90 -11.96 20.25 -14.19
C LYS A 90 -10.63 20.84 -13.72
N PHE A 91 -9.64 20.00 -13.48
CA PHE A 91 -8.38 20.38 -12.88
C PHE A 91 -7.52 21.15 -13.87
N ASP A 92 -6.99 22.29 -13.42
CA ASP A 92 -6.00 23.06 -14.15
C ASP A 92 -4.61 22.58 -13.75
N TRP A 93 -3.93 21.89 -14.65
CA TRP A 93 -2.64 21.26 -14.35
C TRP A 93 -1.51 22.28 -14.16
N THR A 94 -1.63 23.48 -14.74
CA THR A 94 -0.63 24.54 -14.59
C THR A 94 -0.79 25.29 -13.27
N LEU A 95 -2.04 25.46 -12.83
CA LEU A 95 -2.37 26.20 -11.62
C LEU A 95 -2.50 25.32 -10.39
N GLY A 96 -2.67 24.01 -10.54
CA GLY A 96 -2.88 23.09 -9.42
C GLY A 96 -4.23 23.27 -8.72
N VAL A 97 -5.25 23.76 -9.43
CA VAL A 97 -6.61 23.99 -8.89
C VAL A 97 -7.65 23.68 -9.95
N GLN A 98 -8.90 23.40 -9.56
CA GLN A 98 -9.97 23.36 -10.55
C GLN A 98 -10.12 24.73 -11.26
N LYS A 99 -10.35 24.72 -12.58
CA LYS A 99 -10.45 25.94 -13.40
C LYS A 99 -11.44 26.99 -12.85
N GLN A 100 -12.57 26.56 -12.29
CA GLN A 100 -13.55 27.46 -11.66
C GLN A 100 -13.05 28.16 -10.39
N TYR A 101 -12.01 27.61 -9.75
CA TYR A 101 -11.38 28.12 -8.54
C TYR A 101 -9.99 28.73 -8.79
N ALA A 102 -9.68 29.13 -10.03
CA ALA A 102 -8.42 29.80 -10.38
C ALA A 102 -8.12 31.06 -9.54
N HIS A 103 -9.14 31.70 -8.97
CA HIS A 103 -8.98 32.84 -8.06
C HIS A 103 -8.48 32.46 -6.65
N LEU A 104 -8.35 31.17 -6.33
CA LEU A 104 -7.90 30.65 -5.03
C LEU A 104 -6.47 30.09 -5.06
N VAL A 105 -5.74 30.22 -6.17
CA VAL A 105 -4.39 29.65 -6.37
C VAL A 105 -3.41 30.02 -5.25
N ASP A 106 -3.51 31.23 -4.69
CA ASP A 106 -2.62 31.70 -3.62
C ASP A 106 -2.85 30.98 -2.28
N THR A 107 -3.95 30.25 -2.13
CA THR A 107 -4.37 29.65 -0.84
C THR A 107 -4.71 28.17 -0.92
N ARG A 108 -4.99 27.64 -2.12
CA ARG A 108 -5.53 26.28 -2.32
C ARG A 108 -4.85 25.57 -3.48
N GLN A 109 -3.54 25.70 -3.62
CA GLN A 109 -2.78 25.07 -4.69
C GLN A 109 -2.41 23.62 -4.39
N TYR A 110 -2.66 22.74 -5.34
CA TYR A 110 -2.34 21.32 -5.29
C TYR A 110 -1.50 21.01 -6.53
N LEU A 111 -0.32 21.59 -6.70
CA LEU A 111 0.49 21.30 -7.90
C LEU A 111 0.96 19.83 -7.91
N PRO A 112 1.14 19.21 -9.08
CA PRO A 112 1.66 17.84 -9.18
C PRO A 112 2.96 17.62 -8.40
N GLU A 113 3.92 18.54 -8.47
CA GLU A 113 5.18 18.46 -7.73
C GLU A 113 5.01 18.49 -6.20
N HIS A 114 3.90 19.01 -5.67
CA HIS A 114 3.64 18.99 -4.23
C HIS A 114 3.37 17.59 -3.70
N THR A 115 3.02 16.63 -4.57
CA THR A 115 2.81 15.23 -4.16
C THR A 115 4.11 14.58 -3.67
N LYS A 116 5.30 15.15 -3.97
CA LYS A 116 6.58 14.63 -3.49
C LYS A 116 6.59 14.39 -1.98
N VAL A 117 6.04 15.33 -1.21
CA VAL A 117 6.01 15.21 0.25
C VAL A 117 5.20 13.99 0.69
N ALA A 118 4.08 13.73 0.01
CA ALA A 118 3.22 12.60 0.30
C ALA A 118 3.84 11.26 -0.13
N THR A 119 4.47 11.22 -1.30
CA THR A 119 5.15 10.02 -1.82
C THR A 119 6.39 9.68 -1.00
N ASP A 120 7.21 10.67 -0.64
CA ASP A 120 8.41 10.48 0.20
C ASP A 120 8.01 9.97 1.60
N ALA A 121 6.91 10.49 2.18
CA ALA A 121 6.42 10.09 3.51
C ALA A 121 5.83 8.67 3.57
N THR A 122 5.35 8.14 2.44
CA THR A 122 4.66 6.83 2.40
C THR A 122 5.47 5.73 1.75
N ASP A 123 6.57 6.07 1.05
CA ASP A 123 7.14 5.19 0.01
C ASP A 123 6.08 4.79 -1.01
N GLY A 124 5.22 5.77 -1.31
CA GLY A 124 4.01 5.58 -2.09
C GLY A 124 4.14 6.16 -3.49
N LYS A 125 3.32 5.64 -4.40
CA LYS A 125 3.26 6.09 -5.78
C LYS A 125 1.96 6.83 -6.05
N THR A 126 1.87 7.43 -7.23
CA THR A 126 0.71 8.23 -7.64
C THR A 126 0.06 7.65 -8.89
N VAL A 127 -1.26 7.49 -8.87
CA VAL A 127 -2.09 7.39 -10.08
C VAL A 127 -2.45 8.82 -10.53
N TRP A 128 -1.89 9.23 -11.66
CA TRP A 128 -2.09 10.54 -12.27
C TRP A 128 -3.35 10.53 -13.14
N MET A 129 -4.49 10.89 -12.55
CA MET A 129 -5.75 11.02 -13.26
C MET A 129 -5.82 12.36 -14.01
N LEU A 130 -5.66 12.30 -15.33
CA LEU A 130 -5.50 13.48 -16.18
C LEU A 130 -6.83 14.16 -16.52
N ASN A 131 -6.81 15.49 -16.59
CA ASN A 131 -7.94 16.22 -17.16
C ASN A 131 -7.85 16.21 -18.68
N VAL A 132 -8.35 15.15 -19.33
CA VAL A 132 -8.35 15.08 -20.81
C VAL A 132 -9.60 15.70 -21.45
N TYR A 133 -10.46 16.35 -20.67
CA TYR A 133 -11.72 16.92 -21.15
C TYR A 133 -11.54 18.34 -21.68
N ASN A 134 -10.94 19.23 -20.88
CA ASN A 134 -10.79 20.64 -21.26
C ASN A 134 -9.44 21.24 -20.83
N GLU A 135 -8.46 20.39 -20.54
CA GLU A 135 -7.05 20.80 -20.45
C GLU A 135 -6.32 20.50 -21.75
N THR A 136 -5.24 21.22 -22.01
CA THR A 136 -4.37 20.88 -23.13
C THR A 136 -3.36 19.79 -22.73
N LEU A 137 -3.06 18.90 -23.68
CA LEU A 137 -1.97 17.92 -23.54
C LEU A 137 -0.64 18.60 -23.22
N ALA A 138 -0.36 19.77 -23.83
CA ALA A 138 0.88 20.50 -23.60
C ALA A 138 1.01 21.01 -22.15
N ASP A 139 -0.07 21.55 -21.58
CA ASP A 139 -0.10 22.04 -20.21
C ASP A 139 0.02 20.90 -19.20
N THR A 140 -0.70 19.80 -19.44
CA THR A 140 -0.63 18.58 -18.63
C THR A 140 0.79 18.00 -18.64
N LEU A 141 1.39 17.86 -19.82
CA LEU A 141 2.75 17.36 -19.98
C LEU A 141 3.77 18.28 -19.29
N ALA A 142 3.62 19.59 -19.41
CA ALA A 142 4.49 20.55 -18.75
C ALA A 142 4.41 20.44 -17.21
N ALA A 143 3.23 20.19 -16.66
CA ALA A 143 3.04 20.00 -15.22
C ALA A 143 3.63 18.68 -14.73
N LEU A 144 3.42 17.58 -15.45
CA LEU A 144 4.03 16.29 -15.12
C LEU A 144 5.57 16.32 -15.21
N LYS A 145 6.13 17.06 -16.19
CA LYS A 145 7.58 17.29 -16.27
C LYS A 145 8.11 17.98 -15.02
N LYS A 146 7.40 18.98 -14.49
CA LYS A 146 7.81 19.64 -13.23
C LYS A 146 7.81 18.67 -12.05
N ALA A 147 6.81 17.78 -11.96
CA ALA A 147 6.76 16.75 -10.94
C ALA A 147 7.96 15.79 -11.05
N ARG A 148 8.25 15.28 -12.26
CA ARG A 148 9.44 14.46 -12.54
C ARG A 148 10.73 15.19 -12.21
N ASP A 149 10.84 16.47 -12.58
CA ASP A 149 12.02 17.30 -12.32
C ASP A 149 12.21 17.61 -10.82
N LYS A 150 11.22 17.26 -9.98
CA LYS A 150 11.28 17.22 -8.52
C LYS A 150 11.45 15.80 -7.96
N GLY A 151 11.71 14.80 -8.79
CA GLY A 151 11.89 13.42 -8.35
C GLY A 151 10.59 12.67 -8.06
N VAL A 152 9.43 13.19 -8.46
CA VAL A 152 8.17 12.44 -8.36
C VAL A 152 8.05 11.48 -9.54
N GLU A 153 7.73 10.22 -9.27
CA GLU A 153 7.49 9.22 -10.29
C GLU A 153 6.22 9.51 -11.10
N VAL A 154 6.35 9.49 -12.43
CA VAL A 154 5.24 9.60 -13.38
C VAL A 154 5.12 8.31 -14.17
N LYS A 155 4.40 7.34 -13.60
CA LYS A 155 4.25 5.98 -14.16
C LYS A 155 2.79 5.59 -14.37
N TYR A 156 1.98 5.58 -13.32
CA TYR A 156 0.58 5.14 -13.41
C TYR A 156 -0.31 6.30 -13.83
N ILE A 157 -0.82 6.29 -15.06
CA ILE A 157 -1.60 7.38 -15.63
C ILE A 157 -3.02 6.91 -15.93
N GLU A 158 -4.02 7.61 -15.39
CA GLU A 158 -5.42 7.41 -15.73
C GLU A 158 -5.90 8.53 -16.67
N LEU A 159 -6.41 8.16 -17.84
CA LEU A 159 -6.78 9.09 -18.91
C LEU A 159 -8.20 9.65 -18.72
N GLY A 160 -8.39 10.35 -17.60
CA GLY A 160 -9.63 10.98 -17.21
C GLY A 160 -10.64 10.05 -16.54
N ASN A 161 -11.77 10.61 -16.13
CA ASN A 161 -12.66 9.98 -15.15
C ASN A 161 -14.08 9.80 -15.68
N GLU A 162 -14.56 8.55 -15.69
CA GLU A 162 -15.97 8.17 -15.92
C GLU A 162 -16.66 8.83 -17.13
N PHE A 163 -15.94 8.98 -18.24
CA PHE A 163 -16.51 9.63 -19.42
C PHE A 163 -17.70 8.90 -20.01
N TYR A 164 -17.99 7.64 -19.66
CA TYR A 164 -19.19 6.90 -20.04
C TYR A 164 -20.52 7.52 -19.57
N PHE A 165 -20.50 8.48 -18.63
CA PHE A 165 -21.67 9.29 -18.29
C PHE A 165 -21.87 10.45 -19.29
N GLY A 166 -23.12 10.90 -19.45
CA GLY A 166 -23.44 12.07 -20.28
C GLY A 166 -23.09 13.38 -19.58
N THR A 167 -23.74 13.67 -18.44
CA THR A 167 -23.65 14.98 -17.77
C THR A 167 -23.22 14.97 -16.29
N PRO A 168 -22.18 14.22 -15.87
CA PRO A 168 -21.81 14.16 -14.47
C PRO A 168 -21.12 15.46 -14.00
N GLY A 169 -21.38 15.86 -12.75
CA GLY A 169 -20.72 17.01 -12.13
C GLY A 169 -20.97 18.36 -12.83
N GLY A 170 -21.97 18.47 -13.72
CA GLY A 170 -22.28 19.70 -14.45
C GLY A 170 -21.42 19.96 -15.69
N LEU A 171 -20.66 18.96 -16.16
CA LEU A 171 -20.04 18.95 -17.50
C LEU A 171 -20.84 18.01 -18.39
N ASP A 172 -21.02 18.34 -19.67
CA ASP A 172 -21.58 17.43 -20.66
C ASP A 172 -20.45 16.75 -21.43
N TYR A 173 -20.05 15.57 -20.98
CA TYR A 173 -18.96 14.81 -21.59
C TYR A 173 -19.27 14.39 -23.03
N SER A 174 -20.54 14.40 -23.44
CA SER A 174 -20.91 14.11 -24.82
C SER A 174 -20.57 15.24 -25.80
N ASP A 175 -20.30 16.45 -25.29
CA ASP A 175 -19.83 17.57 -26.12
C ASP A 175 -18.43 17.31 -26.68
N GLU A 176 -17.54 16.71 -25.90
CA GLU A 176 -16.17 16.37 -26.34
C GLU A 176 -16.03 14.92 -26.78
N PHE A 177 -16.67 13.99 -26.08
CA PHE A 177 -16.61 12.56 -26.37
C PHE A 177 -18.02 12.00 -26.59
N ALA A 178 -18.56 12.21 -27.78
CA ALA A 178 -19.90 11.72 -28.12
C ALA A 178 -20.01 10.19 -27.99
N THR A 179 -18.96 9.46 -28.35
CA THR A 179 -18.85 8.00 -28.26
C THR A 179 -17.55 7.55 -27.57
N GLY A 180 -17.47 6.28 -27.19
CA GLY A 180 -16.21 5.69 -26.72
C GLY A 180 -15.12 5.69 -27.81
N THR A 181 -15.52 5.60 -29.08
CA THR A 181 -14.60 5.66 -30.22
C THR A 181 -13.95 7.04 -30.35
N ASP A 182 -14.72 8.12 -30.16
CA ASP A 182 -14.18 9.49 -30.21
C ASP A 182 -13.12 9.69 -29.11
N TYR A 183 -13.43 9.23 -27.89
CA TYR A 183 -12.48 9.22 -26.78
C TYR A 183 -11.23 8.39 -27.10
N GLY A 184 -11.38 7.13 -27.54
CA GLY A 184 -10.26 6.24 -27.82
C GLY A 184 -9.32 6.76 -28.91
N LEU A 185 -9.87 7.37 -29.97
CA LEU A 185 -9.06 8.00 -31.02
C LEU A 185 -8.23 9.18 -30.49
N GLU A 186 -8.81 10.04 -29.66
CA GLU A 186 -8.08 11.13 -29.02
C GLU A 186 -6.98 10.60 -28.08
N MET A 187 -7.28 9.56 -27.30
CA MET A 187 -6.33 9.00 -26.33
C MET A 187 -5.09 8.37 -26.98
N ASN A 188 -5.17 7.87 -28.22
CA ASN A 188 -3.96 7.44 -28.95
C ASN A 188 -2.94 8.59 -29.07
N THR A 189 -3.41 9.84 -29.25
CA THR A 189 -2.54 11.02 -29.33
C THR A 189 -1.91 11.33 -27.98
N TRP A 190 -2.69 11.27 -26.90
CA TRP A 190 -2.21 11.51 -25.54
C TRP A 190 -1.17 10.47 -25.11
N ILE A 191 -1.47 9.18 -25.29
CA ILE A 191 -0.55 8.09 -24.94
C ILE A 191 0.77 8.22 -25.70
N ALA A 192 0.73 8.46 -27.01
CA ALA A 192 1.94 8.60 -27.81
C ALA A 192 2.86 9.74 -27.32
N ALA A 193 2.28 10.88 -26.94
CA ALA A 193 3.05 12.01 -26.41
C ALA A 193 3.56 11.76 -24.99
N LEU A 194 2.75 11.12 -24.13
CA LEU A 194 3.13 10.80 -22.76
C LEU A 194 4.22 9.73 -22.72
N LYS A 195 4.12 8.64 -23.51
CA LYS A 195 5.17 7.62 -23.62
C LYS A 195 6.48 8.16 -24.18
N ALA A 196 6.43 9.17 -25.04
CA ALA A 196 7.65 9.82 -25.54
C ALA A 196 8.42 10.57 -24.44
N GLU A 197 7.73 11.05 -23.39
CA GLU A 197 8.35 11.74 -22.25
C GLU A 197 8.61 10.81 -21.06
N PHE A 198 7.69 9.88 -20.82
CA PHE A 198 7.65 8.95 -19.70
C PHE A 198 7.55 7.52 -20.28
N PRO A 199 8.67 6.93 -20.72
CA PRO A 199 8.66 5.65 -21.44
C PRO A 199 8.19 4.46 -20.61
N ASP A 200 8.25 4.57 -19.27
CA ASP A 200 7.78 3.53 -18.34
C ASP A 200 6.30 3.69 -17.96
N ALA A 201 5.64 4.74 -18.46
CA ALA A 201 4.27 5.02 -18.08
C ALA A 201 3.32 3.93 -18.59
N VAL A 202 2.39 3.54 -17.71
CA VAL A 202 1.29 2.62 -17.98
C VAL A 202 -0.02 3.37 -17.90
N PHE A 203 -0.94 3.04 -18.79
CA PHE A 203 -2.14 3.84 -19.04
C PHE A 203 -3.42 3.07 -18.73
N ALA A 204 -4.25 3.67 -17.89
CA ALA A 204 -5.61 3.22 -17.63
C ALA A 204 -6.64 4.12 -18.30
N VAL A 205 -7.73 3.52 -18.78
CA VAL A 205 -8.89 4.23 -19.36
C VAL A 205 -10.18 3.98 -18.57
N PRO A 206 -11.10 4.96 -18.47
CA PRO A 206 -12.31 4.79 -17.71
C PRO A 206 -13.30 3.88 -18.44
N MET A 207 -13.66 2.77 -17.81
CA MET A 207 -14.68 1.83 -18.30
C MET A 207 -15.84 1.73 -17.31
N THR A 208 -17.01 1.33 -17.81
CA THR A 208 -18.20 1.21 -16.98
C THR A 208 -18.41 -0.23 -16.50
N ARG A 209 -18.87 -0.38 -15.27
CA ARG A 209 -19.43 -1.62 -14.70
C ARG A 209 -20.94 -1.76 -14.81
N SER A 210 -21.61 -0.70 -15.23
CA SER A 210 -23.07 -0.60 -15.16
C SER A 210 -23.59 -0.07 -16.48
N PRO A 211 -23.47 -0.86 -17.57
CA PRO A 211 -24.13 -0.55 -18.83
C PRO A 211 -25.65 -0.45 -18.62
N ASN A 212 -26.34 0.18 -19.56
CA ASN A 212 -27.80 0.22 -19.52
C ASN A 212 -28.38 -1.09 -20.07
N ASN A 213 -29.66 -1.36 -19.75
CA ASN A 213 -30.39 -2.49 -20.34
C ASN A 213 -30.52 -2.40 -21.87
N ASP A 214 -30.57 -1.17 -22.40
CA ASP A 214 -30.54 -0.91 -23.83
C ASP A 214 -29.08 -0.94 -24.32
N GLU A 215 -28.76 -1.95 -25.12
CA GLU A 215 -27.44 -2.18 -25.72
C GLU A 215 -27.00 -1.06 -26.67
N THR A 216 -27.94 -0.26 -27.18
CA THR A 216 -27.64 0.80 -28.17
C THR A 216 -27.16 2.11 -27.53
N THR A 217 -27.28 2.22 -26.20
CA THR A 217 -26.90 3.45 -25.50
C THR A 217 -25.39 3.63 -25.43
N ARG A 218 -24.95 4.89 -25.39
CA ARG A 218 -23.54 5.27 -25.22
C ARG A 218 -22.85 4.53 -24.07
N LYS A 219 -23.48 4.48 -22.90
CA LYS A 219 -22.91 3.81 -21.72
C LYS A 219 -22.75 2.30 -21.94
N SER A 220 -23.69 1.65 -22.62
CA SER A 220 -23.60 0.21 -22.91
C SER A 220 -22.53 -0.12 -23.96
N LYS A 221 -22.37 0.75 -24.96
CA LYS A 221 -21.36 0.59 -26.01
C LYS A 221 -19.95 1.05 -25.61
N TRP A 222 -19.83 1.75 -24.48
CA TRP A 222 -18.62 2.49 -24.13
C TRP A 222 -17.36 1.62 -24.11
N ASN A 223 -17.38 0.51 -23.38
CA ASN A 223 -16.18 -0.33 -23.20
C ASN A 223 -15.70 -0.89 -24.55
N ASP A 224 -16.61 -1.50 -25.32
CA ASP A 224 -16.33 -2.03 -26.67
C ASP A 224 -15.80 -0.93 -27.62
N ASP A 225 -16.43 0.25 -27.62
CA ASP A 225 -16.08 1.35 -28.51
C ASP A 225 -14.69 1.94 -28.17
N VAL A 226 -14.31 1.97 -26.88
CA VAL A 226 -12.98 2.42 -26.42
C VAL A 226 -11.91 1.40 -26.79
N ASP A 227 -12.10 0.13 -26.44
CA ASP A 227 -11.11 -0.93 -26.72
C ASP A 227 -10.85 -1.09 -28.23
N ALA A 228 -11.89 -1.01 -29.05
CA ALA A 228 -11.75 -1.08 -30.51
C ALA A 228 -10.97 0.10 -31.11
N ALA A 229 -10.96 1.26 -30.45
CA ALA A 229 -10.36 2.49 -30.98
C ALA A 229 -8.97 2.80 -30.40
N LEU A 230 -8.67 2.33 -29.19
CA LEU A 230 -7.43 2.62 -28.47
C LEU A 230 -6.58 1.35 -28.33
N ILE A 231 -5.37 1.36 -28.90
CA ILE A 231 -4.57 0.15 -29.03
C ILE A 231 -3.55 -0.03 -27.89
N ASP A 232 -3.00 1.08 -27.38
CA ASP A 232 -1.74 1.06 -26.60
C ASP A 232 -1.93 1.43 -25.12
N TYR A 233 -2.96 0.85 -24.49
CA TYR A 233 -3.27 1.01 -23.07
C TYR A 233 -3.09 -0.30 -22.30
N ASP A 234 -2.83 -0.22 -20.99
CA ASP A 234 -2.39 -1.34 -20.16
C ASP A 234 -3.49 -1.82 -19.21
N ALA A 235 -4.34 -0.91 -18.74
CA ALA A 235 -5.38 -1.18 -17.75
C ALA A 235 -6.68 -0.44 -18.05
N PHE A 236 -7.75 -0.78 -17.35
CA PHE A 236 -8.95 0.03 -17.32
C PHE A 236 -9.43 0.26 -15.89
N THR A 237 -10.06 1.41 -15.67
CA THR A 237 -10.58 1.76 -14.36
C THR A 237 -12.04 1.35 -14.20
N ILE A 238 -12.36 0.81 -13.02
CA ILE A 238 -13.72 0.48 -12.61
C ILE A 238 -13.98 1.08 -11.24
N HIS A 239 -15.01 1.90 -11.16
CA HIS A 239 -15.45 2.41 -9.85
C HIS A 239 -16.47 1.45 -9.25
N VAL A 240 -16.56 1.23 -7.95
CA VAL A 240 -17.55 0.32 -7.34
C VAL A 240 -18.09 0.89 -6.04
N TYR A 241 -19.39 1.16 -5.97
CA TYR A 241 -20.02 1.58 -4.71
C TYR A 241 -21.14 0.62 -4.36
N ALA A 242 -21.13 0.11 -3.13
CA ALA A 242 -22.20 -0.72 -2.61
C ALA A 242 -23.10 0.10 -1.68
N ASP A 243 -24.38 0.15 -2.03
CA ASP A 243 -25.35 1.04 -1.41
C ASP A 243 -26.14 0.29 -0.35
N ILE A 244 -25.91 0.62 0.93
CA ILE A 244 -26.72 0.09 2.02
C ILE A 244 -28.03 0.85 2.05
N SER A 245 -28.94 0.41 1.19
CA SER A 245 -30.36 0.72 1.23
C SER A 245 -31.13 -0.57 1.49
N PRO A 246 -31.77 -0.76 2.66
CA PRO A 246 -32.65 -1.91 2.86
C PRO A 246 -33.80 -1.83 1.86
N LYS A 247 -33.83 -2.75 0.90
CA LYS A 247 -34.98 -2.99 0.03
C LYS A 247 -36.10 -3.77 0.76
N ASP A 248 -36.34 -3.48 2.03
CA ASP A 248 -37.46 -4.08 2.77
C ASP A 248 -38.72 -3.21 2.63
N ALA A 249 -39.86 -3.88 2.46
CA ALA A 249 -41.21 -3.33 2.46
C ALA A 249 -41.58 -2.61 3.78
N VAL A 250 -40.82 -2.79 4.86
CA VAL A 250 -40.95 -2.04 6.14
C VAL A 250 -40.31 -0.64 6.06
N THR A 251 -39.29 -0.43 5.21
CA THR A 251 -38.58 0.85 5.01
C THR A 251 -38.90 1.47 3.64
N LYS A 252 -40.16 1.32 3.20
CA LYS A 252 -40.71 1.52 1.85
C LYS A 252 -40.59 2.90 1.18
N GLU A 253 -39.54 3.66 1.43
CA GLU A 253 -39.05 4.65 0.48
C GLU A 253 -37.73 4.19 -0.09
N PHE A 254 -37.61 4.23 -1.41
CA PHE A 254 -36.34 4.15 -2.10
C PHE A 254 -35.36 5.07 -1.35
N MET A 255 -34.28 4.55 -0.76
CA MET A 255 -33.17 5.42 -0.30
C MET A 255 -32.41 6.07 -1.48
N TYR A 256 -33.06 6.17 -2.65
CA TYR A 256 -32.65 6.86 -3.87
C TYR A 256 -33.84 7.62 -4.45
N ALA A 257 -34.16 8.78 -3.87
CA ALA A 257 -34.87 9.85 -4.54
C ALA A 257 -34.55 11.20 -3.86
N GLY A 258 -33.33 11.71 -4.02
CA GLY A 258 -33.05 13.14 -3.88
C GLY A 258 -33.34 13.80 -2.53
N PHE A 259 -33.19 13.07 -1.41
CA PHE A 259 -33.32 13.67 -0.08
C PHE A 259 -32.02 14.30 0.41
N ASP A 260 -32.16 15.55 0.84
CA ASP A 260 -31.19 16.31 1.62
C ASP A 260 -30.98 15.61 2.97
N TYR A 261 -29.77 15.07 3.16
CA TYR A 261 -29.26 14.29 4.30
C TYR A 261 -29.45 14.97 5.67
N ALA A 262 -29.87 16.23 5.71
CA ALA A 262 -30.05 17.05 6.90
C ALA A 262 -31.42 16.90 7.62
N THR A 263 -32.24 15.88 7.31
CA THR A 263 -33.68 15.92 7.64
C THR A 263 -34.28 14.73 8.41
N LEU A 264 -33.52 13.67 8.74
CA LEU A 264 -34.08 12.56 9.54
C LEU A 264 -34.43 13.03 10.96
N THR A 265 -35.64 12.73 11.40
CA THR A 265 -36.07 12.96 12.79
C THR A 265 -35.38 11.98 13.73
N ALA A 266 -35.23 12.37 15.01
CA ALA A 266 -34.67 11.47 16.03
C ALA A 266 -35.43 10.13 16.13
N SER A 267 -36.76 10.13 15.94
CA SER A 267 -37.55 8.89 15.94
C SER A 267 -37.21 7.95 14.78
N GLU A 268 -36.93 8.49 13.59
CA GLU A 268 -36.51 7.69 12.43
C GLU A 268 -35.11 7.14 12.62
N GLN A 269 -34.18 7.96 13.15
CA GLN A 269 -32.84 7.50 13.50
C GLN A 269 -32.89 6.38 14.56
N GLN A 270 -33.75 6.49 15.58
CA GLN A 270 -33.92 5.47 16.60
C GLN A 270 -34.46 4.16 16.01
N ALA A 271 -35.49 4.24 15.16
CA ALA A 271 -36.04 3.05 14.50
C ALA A 271 -35.01 2.34 13.62
N GLN A 272 -34.15 3.10 12.92
CA GLN A 272 -33.02 2.55 12.17
C GLN A 272 -32.01 1.88 13.10
N ARG A 273 -31.67 2.52 14.22
CA ARG A 273 -30.73 1.98 15.20
C ARG A 273 -31.25 0.68 15.82
N ASP A 274 -32.50 0.65 16.27
CA ASP A 274 -33.15 -0.53 16.86
C ASP A 274 -33.17 -1.69 15.86
N HIS A 275 -33.52 -1.41 14.60
CA HIS A 275 -33.45 -2.43 13.54
C HIS A 275 -32.03 -2.96 13.37
N PHE A 276 -31.02 -2.09 13.32
CA PHE A 276 -29.63 -2.50 13.11
C PHE A 276 -29.04 -3.28 14.29
N THR A 277 -29.35 -2.92 15.54
CA THR A 277 -28.79 -3.60 16.72
C THR A 277 -29.54 -4.85 17.13
N ASP A 278 -30.87 -4.88 16.94
CA ASP A 278 -31.71 -5.96 17.46
C ASP A 278 -32.03 -7.02 16.40
N ASN A 279 -31.79 -6.74 15.12
CA ASN A 279 -31.97 -7.68 14.02
C ASN A 279 -30.64 -8.26 13.54
N ALA A 280 -30.36 -9.51 13.93
CA ALA A 280 -29.17 -10.23 13.46
C ALA A 280 -29.12 -10.36 11.92
N ASP A 281 -30.26 -10.34 11.21
CA ASP A 281 -30.27 -10.44 9.74
C ASP A 281 -29.87 -9.13 9.05
N ALA A 282 -30.03 -7.97 9.71
CA ALA A 282 -29.61 -6.68 9.16
C ALA A 282 -28.08 -6.59 9.02
N VAL A 283 -27.35 -7.02 10.04
CA VAL A 283 -25.87 -7.08 10.03
C VAL A 283 -25.37 -8.07 8.97
N LYS A 284 -25.99 -9.26 8.90
CA LYS A 284 -25.66 -10.26 7.88
C LYS A 284 -25.89 -9.73 6.47
N TYR A 285 -26.94 -8.94 6.25
CA TYR A 285 -27.17 -8.30 4.96
C TYR A 285 -26.07 -7.29 4.64
N ILE A 286 -25.75 -6.38 5.57
CA ILE A 286 -24.72 -5.34 5.39
C ILE A 286 -23.36 -5.96 5.00
N LEU A 287 -22.90 -6.95 5.75
CA LEU A 287 -21.58 -7.56 5.54
C LEU A 287 -21.45 -8.34 4.22
N GLY A 288 -22.56 -8.87 3.69
CA GLY A 288 -22.56 -9.57 2.39
C GLY A 288 -23.00 -8.69 1.20
N LEU A 289 -23.53 -7.49 1.45
CA LEU A 289 -24.11 -6.63 0.42
C LEU A 289 -23.06 -6.18 -0.59
N ALA A 290 -21.86 -5.90 -0.13
CA ALA A 290 -20.77 -5.41 -0.98
C ALA A 290 -20.43 -6.42 -2.07
N GLU A 291 -20.19 -7.68 -1.69
CA GLU A 291 -19.89 -8.76 -2.63
C GLU A 291 -21.07 -8.98 -3.58
N ALA A 292 -22.30 -9.07 -3.04
CA ALA A 292 -23.50 -9.28 -3.83
C ALA A 292 -23.78 -8.15 -4.84
N THR A 293 -23.45 -6.90 -4.48
CA THR A 293 -23.60 -5.75 -5.37
C THR A 293 -22.67 -5.87 -6.56
N TYR A 294 -21.40 -6.21 -6.31
CA TYR A 294 -20.43 -6.36 -7.39
C TYR A 294 -20.74 -7.58 -8.27
N ASP A 295 -21.17 -8.71 -7.70
CA ASP A 295 -21.66 -9.86 -8.46
C ASP A 295 -22.86 -9.50 -9.36
N GLY A 296 -23.76 -8.65 -8.87
CA GLY A 296 -24.87 -8.13 -9.65
C GLY A 296 -24.42 -7.29 -10.86
N TYR A 297 -23.33 -6.53 -10.74
CA TYR A 297 -22.74 -5.82 -11.87
C TYR A 297 -22.12 -6.78 -12.87
N LEU A 298 -21.30 -7.73 -12.42
CA LEU A 298 -20.66 -8.73 -13.28
C LEU A 298 -21.68 -9.61 -14.04
N ALA A 299 -22.83 -9.88 -13.43
CA ALA A 299 -23.90 -10.66 -14.06
C ALA A 299 -24.72 -9.90 -15.11
N HIS A 300 -24.47 -8.60 -15.32
CA HIS A 300 -25.24 -7.81 -16.26
C HIS A 300 -24.98 -8.26 -17.71
N PRO A 301 -26.01 -8.60 -18.50
CA PRO A 301 -25.83 -9.27 -19.81
C PRO A 301 -25.12 -8.40 -20.86
N ASN A 302 -25.17 -7.09 -20.71
CA ASN A 302 -24.50 -6.13 -21.61
C ASN A 302 -23.12 -5.69 -21.10
N LEU A 303 -22.61 -6.27 -20.01
CA LEU A 303 -21.30 -5.91 -19.49
C LEU A 303 -20.22 -6.71 -20.21
N TRP A 304 -19.22 -6.01 -20.71
CA TRP A 304 -18.04 -6.60 -21.35
C TRP A 304 -16.79 -5.83 -20.93
N TYR A 305 -15.68 -6.57 -20.81
CA TYR A 305 -14.34 -6.06 -20.52
C TYR A 305 -13.29 -6.81 -21.35
N PRO A 306 -12.15 -6.18 -21.64
CA PRO A 306 -10.99 -6.88 -22.20
C PRO A 306 -10.37 -7.83 -21.16
N GLU A 307 -10.20 -9.11 -21.51
CA GLU A 307 -9.69 -10.15 -20.59
C GLU A 307 -8.18 -10.08 -20.35
N ASP A 308 -7.43 -9.44 -21.25
CA ASP A 308 -5.96 -9.35 -21.24
C ASP A 308 -5.43 -8.05 -20.61
N LYS A 309 -6.31 -7.22 -20.03
CA LYS A 309 -5.96 -5.96 -19.40
C LYS A 309 -6.13 -6.03 -17.89
N ASP A 310 -5.32 -5.23 -17.22
CA ASP A 310 -5.42 -5.03 -15.78
C ASP A 310 -6.68 -4.22 -15.41
N ILE A 311 -7.20 -4.48 -14.21
CA ILE A 311 -8.30 -3.74 -13.61
C ILE A 311 -7.75 -2.88 -12.48
N TRP A 312 -7.94 -1.56 -12.58
CA TRP A 312 -7.67 -0.63 -11.50
C TRP A 312 -8.98 -0.19 -10.87
N PHE A 313 -9.24 -0.58 -9.63
CA PHE A 313 -10.38 -0.10 -8.86
C PHE A 313 -10.06 1.27 -8.25
N THR A 314 -10.10 2.31 -9.08
CA THR A 314 -9.65 3.67 -8.73
C THR A 314 -10.65 4.49 -7.92
N GLU A 315 -11.85 3.95 -7.68
CA GLU A 315 -12.78 4.44 -6.68
C GLU A 315 -13.65 3.28 -6.21
N PHE A 316 -13.64 2.96 -4.93
CA PHE A 316 -14.68 2.11 -4.39
C PHE A 316 -14.99 2.47 -2.94
N GLY A 317 -16.06 1.90 -2.42
CA GLY A 317 -16.39 2.02 -1.02
C GLY A 317 -17.85 1.77 -0.76
N MET A 318 -18.20 1.75 0.50
CA MET A 318 -19.58 1.57 0.92
C MET A 318 -20.28 2.93 1.04
N ARG A 319 -21.47 3.07 0.44
CA ARG A 319 -22.28 4.28 0.58
C ARG A 319 -23.37 4.04 1.62
N TYR A 320 -23.13 4.59 2.81
CA TYR A 320 -24.04 4.53 3.95
C TYR A 320 -24.97 5.74 3.94
N TYR A 321 -26.25 5.44 3.83
CA TYR A 321 -27.31 6.44 3.83
C TYR A 321 -28.02 6.63 5.19
N PRO A 322 -27.92 5.73 6.20
CA PRO A 322 -28.39 6.01 7.56
C PRO A 322 -27.25 6.35 8.54
N HIS A 323 -27.51 7.31 9.43
CA HIS A 323 -26.63 7.68 10.55
C HIS A 323 -26.40 6.56 11.58
N ALA A 324 -27.14 5.45 11.51
CA ALA A 324 -27.04 4.34 12.47
C ALA A 324 -25.93 3.32 12.16
N VAL A 325 -25.35 3.36 10.95
CA VAL A 325 -24.33 2.39 10.48
C VAL A 325 -23.03 3.09 10.10
N LYS A 326 -23.09 4.25 9.43
CA LYS A 326 -21.91 5.01 9.05
C LYS A 326 -21.09 5.39 10.29
N GLY A 327 -19.79 5.12 10.27
CA GLY A 327 -18.86 5.36 11.35
C GLY A 327 -18.80 4.24 12.38
N THR A 328 -19.52 3.14 12.22
CA THR A 328 -19.50 2.02 13.17
C THR A 328 -18.55 0.91 12.74
N TRP A 329 -18.13 0.05 13.66
CA TRP A 329 -17.18 -1.03 13.34
C TRP A 329 -17.64 -1.99 12.24
N VAL A 330 -18.94 -2.16 12.01
CA VAL A 330 -19.44 -2.98 10.90
C VAL A 330 -19.04 -2.42 9.53
N GLU A 331 -18.83 -1.11 9.41
CA GLU A 331 -18.38 -0.46 8.17
C GLU A 331 -17.00 -0.96 7.78
N ALA A 332 -16.05 -1.01 8.73
CA ALA A 332 -14.72 -1.58 8.53
C ALA A 332 -14.78 -3.01 7.96
N LEU A 333 -15.67 -3.85 8.51
CA LEU A 333 -15.83 -5.23 8.07
C LEU A 333 -16.50 -5.33 6.69
N ALA A 334 -17.47 -4.46 6.39
CA ALA A 334 -18.14 -4.43 5.09
C ALA A 334 -17.23 -3.87 3.97
N ASP A 335 -16.42 -2.86 4.27
CA ASP A 335 -15.37 -2.36 3.37
C ASP A 335 -14.36 -3.47 3.08
N PHE A 336 -13.94 -4.22 4.10
CA PHE A 336 -13.05 -5.38 3.91
C PHE A 336 -13.65 -6.44 2.96
N THR A 337 -14.95 -6.75 3.06
CA THR A 337 -15.57 -7.72 2.13
C THR A 337 -15.60 -7.18 0.70
N LEU A 338 -15.85 -5.88 0.51
CA LEU A 338 -15.73 -5.25 -0.80
C LEU A 338 -14.30 -5.37 -1.32
N TYR A 339 -13.31 -4.97 -0.51
CA TYR A 339 -11.90 -4.99 -0.85
C TYR A 339 -11.45 -6.36 -1.34
N LYS A 340 -11.74 -7.41 -0.55
CA LYS A 340 -11.44 -8.79 -0.91
C LYS A 340 -12.14 -9.21 -2.20
N LYS A 341 -13.39 -8.79 -2.42
CA LYS A 341 -14.13 -9.14 -3.64
C LYS A 341 -13.51 -8.49 -4.88
N LEU A 342 -13.13 -7.22 -4.80
CA LEU A 342 -12.49 -6.50 -5.90
C LEU A 342 -11.15 -7.14 -6.24
N LEU A 343 -10.30 -7.37 -5.24
CA LEU A 343 -9.01 -8.03 -5.43
C LEU A 343 -9.12 -9.53 -5.80
N SER A 344 -10.29 -10.15 -5.67
CA SER A 344 -10.50 -11.52 -6.16
C SER A 344 -10.64 -11.63 -7.68
N GLN A 345 -10.78 -10.50 -8.39
CA GLN A 345 -10.80 -10.53 -9.85
C GLN A 345 -9.40 -10.88 -10.36
N PRO A 346 -9.26 -11.83 -11.32
CA PRO A 346 -7.95 -12.36 -11.70
C PRO A 346 -6.93 -11.30 -12.15
N ASN A 347 -7.42 -10.21 -12.73
CA ASN A 347 -6.63 -9.12 -13.32
C ASN A 347 -6.64 -7.85 -12.46
N ALA A 348 -7.15 -7.90 -11.22
CA ALA A 348 -7.14 -6.75 -10.32
C ALA A 348 -5.72 -6.48 -9.82
N THR A 349 -5.18 -5.31 -10.13
CA THR A 349 -3.82 -4.93 -9.72
C THR A 349 -3.76 -3.70 -8.82
N MET A 350 -4.83 -2.91 -8.75
CA MET A 350 -4.92 -1.74 -7.86
C MET A 350 -6.32 -1.57 -7.30
N ALA A 351 -6.37 -1.05 -6.07
CA ALA A 351 -7.60 -0.66 -5.39
C ALA A 351 -7.35 0.62 -4.57
N THR A 352 -8.11 1.67 -4.85
CA THR A 352 -8.07 2.92 -4.07
C THR A 352 -9.42 3.23 -3.47
N GLU A 353 -9.46 3.28 -2.13
CA GLU A 353 -10.66 3.56 -1.36
C GLU A 353 -11.12 5.01 -1.60
N GLN A 354 -12.44 5.21 -1.72
CA GLN A 354 -13.08 6.52 -1.79
C GLN A 354 -13.50 6.93 -0.37
N GLN A 355 -12.78 7.83 0.29
CA GLN A 355 -11.65 8.64 -0.20
C GLN A 355 -10.70 8.96 0.95
N PHE A 356 -9.48 9.41 0.62
CA PHE A 356 -8.43 9.75 1.58
C PHE A 356 -8.91 10.56 2.80
N ILE A 357 -9.76 11.57 2.58
CA ILE A 357 -10.26 12.44 3.67
C ILE A 357 -11.27 11.76 4.60
N ASP A 358 -11.83 10.62 4.21
CA ASP A 358 -12.79 9.84 4.99
C ASP A 358 -12.08 8.76 5.84
N LEU A 359 -10.76 8.57 5.68
CA LEU A 359 -9.97 7.62 6.47
C LEU A 359 -9.62 8.12 7.88
N ALA A 360 -9.69 9.43 8.12
CA ALA A 360 -9.47 10.05 9.42
C ALA A 360 -10.46 11.18 9.70
N HIS A 361 -10.76 11.42 10.97
CA HIS A 361 -11.69 12.46 11.36
C HIS A 361 -11.12 13.87 11.12
N GLY A 362 -11.72 14.63 10.21
CA GLY A 362 -11.33 16.02 9.92
C GLY A 362 -11.94 17.09 10.86
N SER A 363 -12.83 16.69 11.77
CA SER A 363 -13.54 17.60 12.68
C SER A 363 -13.91 16.87 13.98
N THR A 364 -14.23 17.62 15.04
CA THR A 364 -14.78 17.08 16.29
C THR A 364 -16.30 16.87 16.26
N SER A 365 -16.97 17.35 15.21
CA SER A 365 -18.43 17.35 15.08
C SER A 365 -18.92 16.48 13.92
N THR A 366 -18.13 15.49 13.48
CA THR A 366 -18.44 14.60 12.34
C THR A 366 -19.83 13.98 12.47
N TYR A 367 -20.22 13.60 13.69
CA TYR A 367 -21.50 12.95 13.98
C TYR A 367 -22.56 13.89 14.59
N ALA A 368 -22.43 15.21 14.44
CA ALA A 368 -23.37 16.17 15.04
C ALA A 368 -24.84 16.03 14.56
N ASN A 369 -25.07 15.35 13.44
CA ASN A 369 -26.42 15.07 12.92
C ASN A 369 -27.05 13.79 13.52
N VAL A 370 -26.31 13.02 14.32
CA VAL A 370 -26.86 11.90 15.11
C VAL A 370 -27.63 12.50 16.29
N ALA A 371 -28.96 12.44 16.21
CA ALA A 371 -29.88 13.10 17.14
C ALA A 371 -30.47 12.18 18.21
N ILE A 372 -29.94 10.96 18.34
CA ILE A 372 -30.36 9.93 19.29
C ILE A 372 -29.24 9.63 20.29
N ASP A 373 -29.62 9.15 21.48
CA ASP A 373 -28.65 8.66 22.47
C ASP A 373 -28.21 7.24 22.08
N VAL A 374 -26.95 7.10 21.69
CA VAL A 374 -26.35 5.81 21.31
C VAL A 374 -25.55 5.17 22.46
N GLY A 375 -25.54 5.78 23.64
CA GLY A 375 -24.79 5.32 24.81
C GLY A 375 -23.28 5.56 24.73
N GLN A 376 -22.82 6.41 23.82
CA GLN A 376 -21.42 6.77 23.57
C GLN A 376 -21.31 8.29 23.32
N ASP A 377 -20.19 8.92 23.72
CA ASP A 377 -19.87 10.28 23.30
C ASP A 377 -19.41 10.26 21.85
N LEU A 378 -20.11 10.99 20.98
CA LEU A 378 -19.82 11.03 19.54
C LEU A 378 -18.92 12.21 19.13
N THR A 379 -18.28 12.86 20.10
CA THR A 379 -17.24 13.85 19.84
C THR A 379 -16.00 13.14 19.30
N THR A 380 -15.64 13.46 18.06
CA THR A 380 -14.52 12.81 17.37
C THR A 380 -13.18 13.48 17.68
N THR A 381 -12.10 12.71 17.68
CA THR A 381 -10.73 13.24 17.78
C THR A 381 -10.20 13.53 16.39
N VAL A 382 -9.80 14.78 16.12
CA VAL A 382 -9.23 15.15 14.81
C VAL A 382 -7.95 14.36 14.55
N GLY A 383 -7.89 13.66 13.41
CA GLY A 383 -6.76 12.81 13.01
C GLY A 383 -6.79 11.37 13.53
N ALA A 384 -7.70 11.03 14.43
CA ALA A 384 -7.97 9.62 14.72
C ALA A 384 -8.59 8.95 13.49
N LEU A 385 -8.27 7.67 13.28
CA LEU A 385 -8.77 6.91 12.13
C LEU A 385 -10.28 6.65 12.27
N THR A 386 -10.95 6.60 11.12
CA THR A 386 -12.33 6.11 11.04
C THR A 386 -12.36 4.58 11.06
N ALA A 387 -13.56 3.99 11.09
CA ALA A 387 -13.72 2.53 10.94
C ALA A 387 -13.07 2.04 9.62
N GLU A 388 -13.35 2.72 8.52
CA GLU A 388 -12.74 2.53 7.20
C GLU A 388 -11.21 2.69 7.25
N GLY A 389 -10.71 3.75 7.90
CA GLY A 389 -9.26 3.99 8.08
C GLY A 389 -8.54 2.84 8.79
N HIS A 390 -9.14 2.22 9.80
CA HIS A 390 -8.59 1.05 10.45
C HIS A 390 -8.63 -0.22 9.58
N ALA A 391 -9.66 -0.40 8.75
CA ALA A 391 -9.72 -1.50 7.80
C ALA A 391 -8.61 -1.39 6.74
N VAL A 392 -8.45 -0.19 6.14
CA VAL A 392 -7.38 0.10 5.19
C VAL A 392 -6.01 -0.11 5.85
N LYS A 393 -5.81 0.39 7.08
CA LYS A 393 -4.57 0.15 7.84
C LYS A 393 -4.22 -1.33 7.96
N ALA A 394 -5.21 -2.16 8.30
CA ALA A 394 -5.01 -3.60 8.46
C ALA A 394 -4.61 -4.27 7.14
N ILE A 395 -5.21 -3.88 6.02
CA ILE A 395 -4.90 -4.44 4.69
C ILE A 395 -3.53 -3.94 4.21
N SER A 396 -3.30 -2.62 4.22
CA SER A 396 -2.07 -2.01 3.71
C SER A 396 -0.83 -2.49 4.45
N ALA A 397 -0.92 -2.67 5.77
CA ALA A 397 0.18 -3.23 6.57
C ALA A 397 0.56 -4.65 6.12
N MET A 398 -0.40 -5.46 5.67
CA MET A 398 -0.11 -6.82 5.21
C MET A 398 0.42 -6.84 3.77
N SER A 399 -0.03 -5.92 2.91
CA SER A 399 0.36 -5.87 1.51
C SER A 399 1.68 -5.15 1.24
N ARG A 400 2.17 -4.33 2.18
CA ARG A 400 3.37 -3.51 1.97
C ARG A 400 4.55 -4.38 1.55
N ASP A 401 5.11 -4.06 0.39
CA ASP A 401 6.27 -4.72 -0.24
C ASP A 401 6.03 -6.19 -0.63
N LYS A 402 4.77 -6.62 -0.63
CA LYS A 402 4.33 -7.91 -1.13
C LYS A 402 3.78 -7.76 -2.54
N GLU A 403 4.44 -8.40 -3.50
CA GLU A 403 4.08 -8.32 -4.93
C GLU A 403 3.37 -9.58 -5.45
N ILE A 404 3.02 -10.47 -4.53
CA ILE A 404 2.14 -11.60 -4.80
C ILE A 404 0.93 -11.49 -3.88
N MET A 405 -0.25 -11.80 -4.39
CA MET A 405 -1.44 -11.95 -3.57
C MET A 405 -2.22 -13.22 -3.90
N SER A 406 -3.05 -13.64 -2.93
CA SER A 406 -4.09 -14.62 -3.13
C SER A 406 -5.26 -14.37 -2.20
N THR A 407 -6.45 -14.81 -2.60
CA THR A 407 -7.61 -14.85 -1.71
C THR A 407 -7.57 -16.13 -0.87
N LEU A 408 -8.10 -16.04 0.35
CA LEU A 408 -8.22 -17.19 1.24
C LEU A 408 -9.66 -17.68 1.27
N SER A 409 -9.83 -18.99 1.31
CA SER A 409 -11.13 -19.64 1.53
C SER A 409 -11.08 -20.61 2.70
N PHE A 410 -12.24 -20.81 3.34
CA PHE A 410 -12.36 -21.45 4.64
C PHE A 410 -13.47 -22.51 4.60
N PRO A 411 -13.21 -23.72 4.07
CA PRO A 411 -14.28 -24.67 3.71
C PRO A 411 -15.17 -25.12 4.88
N GLN A 412 -14.62 -25.13 6.10
CA GLN A 412 -15.33 -25.55 7.31
C GLN A 412 -15.84 -24.36 8.15
N ALA A 413 -15.61 -23.11 7.72
CA ALA A 413 -16.16 -21.95 8.40
C ALA A 413 -17.69 -21.98 8.36
N SER A 414 -18.33 -21.45 9.40
CA SER A 414 -19.80 -21.39 9.42
C SER A 414 -20.33 -20.54 8.25
N VAL A 415 -21.46 -20.92 7.67
CA VAL A 415 -22.09 -20.16 6.59
C VAL A 415 -23.08 -19.15 7.18
N ILE A 416 -23.00 -17.90 6.71
CA ILE A 416 -23.95 -16.84 7.00
C ILE A 416 -25.02 -16.84 5.90
N SER A 417 -26.30 -16.82 6.28
CA SER A 417 -27.43 -16.86 5.36
C SER A 417 -28.40 -15.71 5.63
N PRO A 418 -28.26 -14.58 4.90
CA PRO A 418 -29.22 -13.48 4.94
C PRO A 418 -30.43 -13.79 4.06
N GLU A 419 -31.55 -13.09 4.27
CA GLU A 419 -32.81 -13.37 3.54
C GLU A 419 -32.76 -13.04 2.04
N ASN A 420 -32.00 -12.01 1.63
CA ASN A 420 -32.10 -11.41 0.28
C ASN A 420 -30.78 -11.38 -0.52
N ILE A 421 -29.70 -11.98 -0.02
CA ILE A 421 -28.43 -12.14 -0.74
C ILE A 421 -27.93 -13.57 -0.58
N ALA A 422 -27.05 -14.00 -1.48
CA ALA A 422 -26.51 -15.36 -1.45
C ALA A 422 -25.81 -15.65 -0.10
N PRO A 423 -25.90 -16.89 0.42
CA PRO A 423 -25.11 -17.28 1.58
C PRO A 423 -23.61 -17.13 1.32
N TYR A 424 -22.87 -16.73 2.35
CA TYR A 424 -21.43 -16.49 2.28
C TYR A 424 -20.70 -17.04 3.52
N SER A 425 -19.39 -17.19 3.43
CA SER A 425 -18.54 -17.70 4.52
C SER A 425 -18.48 -16.71 5.69
N ALA A 426 -18.47 -17.19 6.93
CA ALA A 426 -18.22 -16.37 8.10
C ALA A 426 -16.79 -15.79 8.14
N LEU A 427 -15.85 -16.40 7.41
CA LEU A 427 -14.50 -15.91 7.27
C LEU A 427 -14.25 -15.43 5.85
N SER A 428 -13.63 -14.26 5.73
CA SER A 428 -13.11 -13.67 4.48
C SER A 428 -11.64 -13.31 4.69
N GLY A 429 -10.77 -13.53 3.71
CA GLY A 429 -9.34 -13.27 3.90
C GLY A 429 -8.55 -13.05 2.63
N LEU A 430 -7.44 -12.34 2.80
CA LEU A 430 -6.42 -12.06 1.79
C LEU A 430 -5.06 -12.47 2.35
N MET A 431 -4.20 -12.95 1.47
CA MET A 431 -2.81 -13.29 1.76
C MET A 431 -1.92 -12.59 0.75
N PHE A 432 -0.86 -11.98 1.24
CA PHE A 432 0.13 -11.25 0.46
C PHE A 432 1.49 -11.91 0.69
N SER A 433 2.30 -12.05 -0.35
CA SER A 433 3.59 -12.73 -0.27
C SER A 433 4.66 -11.99 -1.04
N ASP A 434 5.88 -12.15 -0.55
CA ASP A 434 7.10 -11.90 -1.29
C ASP A 434 7.80 -13.25 -1.53
N SER A 435 9.07 -13.25 -1.94
CA SER A 435 9.82 -14.46 -2.21
C SER A 435 10.12 -15.28 -0.94
N ASN A 436 10.12 -14.68 0.24
CA ASN A 436 10.60 -15.30 1.47
C ASN A 436 9.48 -15.63 2.46
N SER A 437 8.44 -14.81 2.50
CA SER A 437 7.43 -14.83 3.54
C SER A 437 6.07 -14.31 3.07
N SER A 438 5.04 -14.64 3.82
CA SER A 438 3.69 -14.12 3.60
C SER A 438 3.14 -13.40 4.82
N ASN A 439 2.15 -12.54 4.55
CA ASN A 439 1.31 -11.87 5.51
C ASN A 439 -0.16 -12.16 5.15
N ALA A 440 -1.06 -12.14 6.11
CA ALA A 440 -2.49 -12.34 5.84
C ALA A 440 -3.36 -11.43 6.71
N VAL A 441 -4.54 -11.10 6.18
CA VAL A 441 -5.60 -10.41 6.91
C VAL A 441 -6.89 -11.20 6.75
N ILE A 442 -7.57 -11.46 7.86
CA ILE A 442 -8.79 -12.27 7.91
C ILE A 442 -9.86 -11.51 8.69
N ALA A 443 -11.04 -11.38 8.12
CA ALA A 443 -12.23 -10.89 8.79
C ALA A 443 -13.13 -12.03 9.24
N ASN A 444 -13.62 -11.97 10.48
CA ASN A 444 -14.77 -12.77 10.91
C ASN A 444 -16.03 -11.92 10.88
N LEU A 445 -16.94 -12.30 10.00
CA LEU A 445 -18.20 -11.62 9.70
C LEU A 445 -19.36 -12.15 10.54
N SER A 446 -19.10 -13.07 11.47
CA SER A 446 -20.11 -13.72 12.30
C SER A 446 -20.06 -13.27 13.75
N GLY A 447 -21.17 -13.46 14.45
CA GLY A 447 -21.28 -13.25 15.90
C GLY A 447 -20.67 -14.36 16.75
N GLN A 448 -19.86 -15.26 16.18
CA GLN A 448 -19.25 -16.40 16.88
C GLN A 448 -17.75 -16.46 16.59
N VAL A 449 -16.96 -16.97 17.53
CA VAL A 449 -15.53 -17.26 17.31
C VAL A 449 -15.39 -18.37 16.27
N GLN A 450 -14.48 -18.21 15.31
CA GLN A 450 -14.11 -19.22 14.33
C GLN A 450 -12.67 -19.67 14.61
N THR A 451 -12.43 -20.97 14.79
CA THR A 451 -11.10 -21.51 15.11
C THR A 451 -10.46 -22.13 13.88
N ILE A 452 -9.32 -21.58 13.45
CA ILE A 452 -8.53 -22.05 12.32
C ILE A 452 -7.42 -22.99 12.80
N ASN A 453 -7.15 -24.03 12.03
CA ASN A 453 -5.94 -24.84 12.16
C ASN A 453 -4.74 -24.04 11.64
N ALA A 454 -3.89 -23.57 12.55
CA ALA A 454 -2.75 -22.71 12.22
C ALA A 454 -1.71 -23.42 11.33
N ALA A 455 -1.69 -24.76 11.30
CA ALA A 455 -0.83 -25.51 10.40
C ALA A 455 -1.10 -25.20 8.91
N SER A 456 -2.27 -24.64 8.58
CA SER A 456 -2.59 -24.17 7.22
C SER A 456 -1.69 -23.01 6.77
N PHE A 457 -1.07 -22.29 7.71
CA PHE A 457 -0.08 -21.24 7.46
C PHE A 457 1.37 -21.73 7.64
N GLY A 458 1.59 -23.02 7.89
CA GLY A 458 2.94 -23.57 8.11
C GLY A 458 3.39 -23.57 9.59
N ALA A 459 4.67 -23.24 9.82
CA ALA A 459 5.30 -23.36 11.14
C ALA A 459 4.92 -22.20 12.10
N GLN A 460 4.76 -22.53 13.39
CA GLN A 460 4.38 -21.58 14.45
C GLN A 460 5.45 -20.48 14.63
N GLY A 461 5.02 -19.26 14.98
CA GLY A 461 5.93 -18.13 15.24
C GLY A 461 5.48 -16.80 14.64
N ALA A 462 4.54 -16.82 13.68
CA ALA A 462 3.95 -15.62 13.09
C ALA A 462 3.30 -14.72 14.16
N ILE A 463 3.35 -13.41 13.95
CA ILE A 463 2.74 -12.43 14.85
C ILE A 463 1.27 -12.28 14.44
N VAL A 464 0.36 -12.47 15.39
CA VAL A 464 -1.08 -12.34 15.18
C VAL A 464 -1.56 -11.12 15.93
N THR A 465 -2.22 -10.20 15.25
CA THR A 465 -2.87 -9.04 15.88
C THR A 465 -4.36 -9.09 15.64
N VAL A 466 -5.13 -9.19 16.73
CA VAL A 466 -6.59 -9.06 16.71
C VAL A 466 -6.95 -7.58 16.79
N ILE A 467 -7.80 -7.14 15.87
CA ILE A 467 -8.30 -5.77 15.75
C ILE A 467 -9.83 -5.80 15.88
N ASN A 468 -10.36 -5.18 16.93
CA ASN A 468 -11.80 -5.15 17.16
C ASN A 468 -12.25 -3.91 17.96
N ALA A 469 -13.51 -3.56 17.80
CA ALA A 469 -14.19 -2.63 18.69
C ALA A 469 -14.97 -3.39 19.79
N ALA A 470 -15.55 -2.65 20.74
CA ALA A 470 -16.35 -3.25 21.81
C ALA A 470 -17.53 -4.08 21.28
N ASN A 471 -18.19 -3.63 20.19
CA ASN A 471 -19.24 -4.34 19.46
C ASN A 471 -19.26 -3.90 17.98
N PHE A 472 -19.97 -4.63 17.10
CA PHE A 472 -20.09 -4.28 15.68
C PHE A 472 -20.76 -2.91 15.41
N TYR A 473 -21.59 -2.42 16.33
CA TYR A 473 -22.29 -1.13 16.21
C TYR A 473 -21.62 0.02 16.98
N THR A 474 -20.43 -0.21 17.56
CA THR A 474 -19.64 0.85 18.20
C THR A 474 -19.24 1.89 17.17
N PHE A 475 -19.51 3.17 17.43
CA PHE A 475 -18.98 4.24 16.59
C PHE A 475 -17.48 4.40 16.85
N ILE A 476 -16.70 4.60 15.79
CA ILE A 476 -15.27 4.86 15.91
C ILE A 476 -15.07 6.37 15.87
N THR A 477 -14.88 6.95 17.06
CA THR A 477 -14.74 8.39 17.26
C THR A 477 -13.30 8.79 17.58
N ASP A 478 -12.54 7.84 18.13
CA ASP A 478 -11.14 7.96 18.51
C ASP A 478 -10.44 6.61 18.29
N ASP A 479 -9.11 6.61 18.12
CA ASP A 479 -8.34 5.36 17.96
C ASP A 479 -8.52 4.41 19.15
N SER A 480 -8.83 4.94 20.35
CA SER A 480 -9.09 4.14 21.56
C SER A 480 -10.40 3.34 21.53
N ASP A 481 -11.30 3.61 20.58
CA ASP A 481 -12.50 2.79 20.35
C ASP A 481 -12.17 1.43 19.71
N VAL A 482 -10.95 1.27 19.17
CA VAL A 482 -10.43 0.05 18.56
C VAL A 482 -9.27 -0.51 19.38
N THR A 483 -9.32 -1.80 19.68
CA THR A 483 -8.27 -2.51 20.41
C THR A 483 -7.41 -3.32 19.44
N TYR A 484 -6.09 -3.22 19.60
CA TYR A 484 -5.09 -4.03 18.91
C TYR A 484 -4.42 -4.96 19.94
N THR A 485 -4.63 -6.27 19.81
CA THR A 485 -4.04 -7.27 20.71
C THR A 485 -3.12 -8.21 19.96
N SER A 486 -1.82 -8.08 20.18
CA SER A 486 -0.80 -8.92 19.52
C SER A 486 -0.43 -10.14 20.37
N SER A 487 -0.18 -11.26 19.68
CA SER A 487 0.25 -12.53 20.26
C SER A 487 1.07 -13.32 19.24
N THR A 488 1.75 -14.37 19.68
CA THR A 488 2.39 -15.33 18.77
C THR A 488 1.39 -16.41 18.38
N MET A 489 1.36 -16.78 17.10
CA MET A 489 0.48 -17.83 16.58
C MET A 489 0.73 -19.17 17.28
N GLY A 490 -0.33 -19.73 17.87
CA GLY A 490 -0.33 -21.07 18.47
C GLY A 490 -0.59 -22.18 17.44
N ALA A 491 -0.92 -23.38 17.92
CA ALA A 491 -1.32 -24.50 17.06
C ALA A 491 -2.71 -24.30 16.42
N THR A 492 -3.55 -23.48 17.05
CA THR A 492 -4.83 -23.01 16.53
C THR A 492 -4.85 -21.49 16.57
N LEU A 493 -5.67 -20.90 15.72
CA LEU A 493 -5.89 -19.46 15.65
C LEU A 493 -7.39 -19.18 15.80
N ASP A 494 -7.77 -18.57 16.92
CA ASP A 494 -9.13 -18.09 17.12
C ASP A 494 -9.30 -16.72 16.45
N ILE A 495 -10.28 -16.62 15.56
CA ILE A 495 -10.72 -15.35 14.95
C ILE A 495 -11.99 -14.89 15.71
N PRO A 496 -11.91 -13.87 16.58
CA PRO A 496 -13.06 -13.43 17.37
C PRO A 496 -14.22 -12.94 16.52
N ALA A 497 -15.42 -12.93 17.09
CA ALA A 497 -16.61 -12.42 16.43
C ALA A 497 -16.44 -10.96 15.99
N TYR A 498 -16.87 -10.63 14.77
CA TYR A 498 -16.82 -9.26 14.21
C TYR A 498 -15.45 -8.58 14.37
N ALA A 499 -14.37 -9.27 14.01
CA ALA A 499 -13.00 -8.78 14.15
C ALA A 499 -12.22 -8.90 12.84
N LEU A 500 -11.20 -8.07 12.70
CA LEU A 500 -10.10 -8.27 11.76
C LEU A 500 -8.94 -8.92 12.51
N VAL A 501 -8.21 -9.82 11.85
CA VAL A 501 -7.00 -10.44 12.37
C VAL A 501 -5.92 -10.34 11.32
N THR A 502 -4.83 -9.67 11.65
CA THR A 502 -3.62 -9.67 10.83
C THR A 502 -2.65 -10.75 11.31
N ILE A 503 -1.90 -11.30 10.36
CA ILE A 503 -0.91 -12.33 10.57
C ILE A 503 0.35 -11.93 9.80
N GLU A 504 1.43 -11.65 10.51
CA GLU A 504 2.69 -11.19 9.95
C GLU A 504 3.76 -12.26 10.07
N ASN A 505 4.70 -12.27 9.12
CA ASN A 505 5.87 -13.16 9.10
C ASN A 505 5.48 -14.64 9.08
N ILE A 506 4.49 -14.99 8.25
CA ILE A 506 4.20 -16.39 7.93
C ILE A 506 5.42 -16.93 7.18
N ASN A 507 6.10 -17.91 7.78
CA ASN A 507 7.34 -18.51 7.26
C ASN A 507 7.07 -19.53 6.13
N SER A 508 6.24 -19.11 5.17
CA SER A 508 5.98 -19.80 3.92
C SER A 508 5.63 -18.72 2.89
N SER A 509 6.27 -18.77 1.73
CA SER A 509 5.99 -17.89 0.61
C SER A 509 5.01 -18.56 -0.38
N LEU A 510 4.21 -17.75 -1.08
CA LEU A 510 3.40 -18.15 -2.22
C LEU A 510 4.19 -18.19 -3.53
N ASP A 511 5.45 -17.74 -3.55
CA ASP A 511 6.32 -17.77 -4.72
C ASP A 511 6.55 -19.22 -5.19
N PRO A 512 6.21 -19.57 -6.45
CA PRO A 512 6.43 -20.90 -7.00
C PRO A 512 7.91 -21.30 -7.13
N LYS A 513 8.86 -20.36 -7.01
CA LYS A 513 10.31 -20.59 -7.14
C LYS A 513 10.75 -21.14 -8.49
N ASP A 514 9.97 -20.88 -9.52
CA ASP A 514 10.26 -21.27 -10.92
C ASP A 514 10.73 -20.10 -11.80
N GLY A 515 10.84 -18.89 -11.23
CA GLY A 515 11.24 -17.66 -11.91
C GLY A 515 10.10 -16.94 -12.66
N SER A 516 8.86 -17.42 -12.55
CA SER A 516 7.70 -16.81 -13.19
C SER A 516 7.32 -15.45 -12.60
N ILE A 517 7.52 -15.26 -11.29
CA ILE A 517 7.26 -14.00 -10.61
C ILE A 517 8.38 -13.00 -10.89
N ASN A 518 7.99 -11.77 -11.21
CA ASN A 518 8.90 -10.64 -11.31
C ASN A 518 8.69 -9.67 -10.15
N TYR A 519 9.62 -9.65 -9.21
CA TYR A 519 9.65 -8.69 -8.13
C TYR A 519 10.26 -7.39 -8.61
N THR A 520 9.71 -6.28 -8.17
CA THR A 520 10.23 -4.96 -8.48
C THR A 520 11.56 -4.77 -7.75
N PRO A 521 12.65 -4.36 -8.43
CA PRO A 521 13.88 -3.99 -7.75
C PRO A 521 13.57 -2.79 -6.86
N LYS A 522 13.85 -2.87 -5.55
CA LYS A 522 13.41 -1.88 -4.58
C LYS A 522 14.59 -1.18 -3.91
N PHE A 523 14.58 0.15 -3.90
CA PHE A 523 15.54 0.91 -3.10
C PHE A 523 15.32 0.70 -1.59
N THR A 524 16.40 0.71 -0.80
CA THR A 524 16.32 0.49 0.65
C THR A 524 15.57 1.60 1.40
N ALA A 525 15.44 2.78 0.79
CA ALA A 525 14.67 3.90 1.29
C ALA A 525 14.17 4.79 0.13
N THR A 526 13.20 5.67 0.43
CA THR A 526 12.71 6.70 -0.50
C THR A 526 13.70 7.86 -0.67
N ARG A 527 14.47 8.11 0.39
CA ARG A 527 15.55 9.09 0.45
C ARG A 527 16.78 8.45 1.07
N ILE A 528 17.94 8.64 0.44
CA ILE A 528 19.22 8.08 0.88
C ILE A 528 20.21 9.23 1.06
N ASP A 529 20.78 9.35 2.24
CA ASP A 529 21.80 10.34 2.55
C ASP A 529 23.18 9.86 2.07
N GLU A 530 23.87 10.72 1.33
CA GLU A 530 25.20 10.47 0.77
C GLU A 530 26.06 11.73 0.84
N ALA A 531 27.37 11.58 0.60
CA ALA A 531 28.27 12.72 0.52
C ALA A 531 29.10 12.72 -0.76
N ALA A 532 29.46 13.92 -1.20
CA ALA A 532 30.41 14.15 -2.28
C ALA A 532 31.57 15.02 -1.79
N SER A 533 32.80 14.63 -2.13
CA SER A 533 33.99 15.40 -1.79
C SER A 533 34.11 16.68 -2.62
N ASN A 534 34.47 17.78 -1.95
CA ASN A 534 34.88 19.03 -2.60
C ASN A 534 36.32 19.00 -3.14
N SER A 535 37.08 17.94 -2.95
CA SER A 535 38.48 17.81 -3.39
C SER A 535 38.76 16.56 -4.23
N LEU A 536 37.85 15.60 -4.26
CA LEU A 536 38.03 14.31 -4.91
C LEU A 536 36.82 13.93 -5.77
N SER A 537 37.09 13.50 -7.00
CA SER A 537 36.08 12.77 -7.78
C SER A 537 36.05 11.31 -7.33
N HIS A 538 34.87 10.78 -7.05
CA HIS A 538 34.69 9.39 -6.62
C HIS A 538 33.36 8.83 -7.14
N SER A 539 33.12 7.55 -6.86
CA SER A 539 31.89 6.86 -7.23
C SER A 539 31.63 5.69 -6.30
N PHE A 540 30.37 5.31 -6.12
CA PHE A 540 30.01 4.07 -5.44
C PHE A 540 29.06 3.22 -6.28
N ASN A 541 29.02 1.93 -5.98
CA ASN A 541 28.14 0.99 -6.65
C ASN A 541 26.72 1.08 -6.06
N MET A 542 25.72 1.43 -6.88
CA MET A 542 24.34 1.60 -6.41
C MET A 542 23.65 0.28 -6.01
N ASN A 543 24.21 -0.88 -6.36
CA ASN A 543 23.67 -2.17 -5.93
C ASN A 543 23.59 -2.31 -4.40
N ARG A 544 24.40 -1.56 -3.62
CA ARG A 544 24.33 -1.56 -2.15
C ARG A 544 23.01 -0.99 -1.60
N TYR A 545 22.27 -0.23 -2.43
CA TYR A 545 21.01 0.41 -2.05
C TYR A 545 19.77 -0.20 -2.69
N VAL A 546 19.91 -1.29 -3.44
CA VAL A 546 18.78 -1.94 -4.10
C VAL A 546 18.70 -3.41 -3.68
N ASN A 547 17.51 -3.81 -3.24
CA ASN A 547 17.16 -5.19 -3.04
C ASN A 547 16.27 -5.66 -4.20
N ASP A 548 16.71 -6.70 -4.90
CA ASP A 548 15.89 -7.41 -5.88
C ASP A 548 15.79 -8.88 -5.46
N GLN A 549 14.55 -9.32 -5.27
CA GLN A 549 14.27 -10.69 -4.85
C GLN A 549 14.49 -11.70 -5.98
N ASN A 550 14.54 -11.24 -7.23
CA ASN A 550 15.06 -11.98 -8.37
C ASN A 550 16.59 -11.84 -8.43
N THR A 551 17.32 -12.59 -7.59
CA THR A 551 18.81 -12.52 -7.49
C THR A 551 19.60 -12.74 -8.79
N SER A 552 18.97 -13.24 -9.85
CA SER A 552 19.58 -13.39 -11.19
C SER A 552 19.46 -12.16 -12.08
N ASP A 553 18.67 -11.16 -11.67
CA ASP A 553 18.35 -10.00 -12.48
C ASP A 553 19.55 -9.07 -12.61
N THR A 554 19.74 -8.56 -13.83
CA THR A 554 20.71 -7.51 -14.08
C THR A 554 20.03 -6.17 -13.86
N LEU A 555 20.51 -5.43 -12.87
CA LEU A 555 20.02 -4.09 -12.58
C LEU A 555 20.71 -3.05 -13.47
N THR A 556 19.91 -2.16 -14.07
CA THR A 556 20.39 -1.02 -14.84
C THR A 556 19.94 0.27 -14.18
N PHE A 557 20.87 1.19 -13.99
CA PHE A 557 20.61 2.47 -13.33
C PHE A 557 20.71 3.65 -14.29
N SER A 558 19.92 4.69 -14.03
CA SER A 558 19.90 5.92 -14.80
C SER A 558 19.46 7.11 -13.95
N LEU A 559 19.96 8.31 -14.28
CA LEU A 559 19.46 9.54 -13.68
C LEU A 559 18.10 9.88 -14.30
N THR A 560 17.18 10.38 -13.48
CA THR A 560 15.86 10.86 -13.91
C THR A 560 15.64 12.31 -13.48
N GLY A 561 14.71 13.04 -14.10
CA GLY A 561 14.45 14.44 -13.74
C GLY A 561 15.65 15.37 -14.00
N VAL A 562 15.80 16.39 -13.16
CA VAL A 562 16.88 17.39 -13.26
C VAL A 562 17.88 17.14 -12.14
N ASN A 563 19.15 16.88 -12.51
CA ASN A 563 20.22 16.56 -11.58
C ASN A 563 21.36 17.58 -11.70
N PRO A 564 22.21 17.73 -10.66
CA PRO A 564 23.43 18.51 -10.74
C PRO A 564 24.36 18.05 -11.87
N SER A 565 25.02 18.99 -12.54
CA SER A 565 25.89 18.66 -13.68
C SER A 565 27.17 17.90 -13.31
N TRP A 566 27.50 17.85 -12.01
CA TRP A 566 28.65 17.13 -11.48
C TRP A 566 28.32 15.68 -11.11
N ALA A 567 27.06 15.25 -11.21
CA ALA A 567 26.62 13.88 -10.98
C ALA A 567 26.36 13.13 -12.30
N SER A 568 26.79 11.87 -12.38
CA SER A 568 26.53 11.00 -13.53
C SER A 568 26.42 9.53 -13.11
N ILE A 569 25.81 8.70 -13.95
CA ILE A 569 25.85 7.24 -13.79
C ILE A 569 26.65 6.63 -14.94
N ASN A 570 27.61 5.78 -14.62
CA ASN A 570 28.42 5.09 -15.62
C ASN A 570 27.82 3.76 -16.09
N GLY A 571 28.40 3.16 -17.12
CA GLY A 571 27.92 1.91 -17.71
C GLY A 571 28.04 0.67 -16.81
N ALA A 572 28.70 0.78 -15.66
CA ALA A 572 28.75 -0.27 -14.64
C ALA A 572 27.71 -0.08 -13.52
N GLY A 573 26.88 0.96 -13.60
CA GLY A 573 25.87 1.25 -12.57
C GLY A 573 26.46 1.92 -11.33
N HIS A 574 27.60 2.62 -11.45
CA HIS A 574 28.10 3.44 -10.35
C HIS A 574 27.57 4.87 -10.47
N LEU A 575 27.19 5.45 -9.34
CA LEU A 575 26.90 6.88 -9.23
C LEU A 575 28.23 7.61 -9.03
N GLU A 576 28.58 8.52 -9.95
CA GLU A 576 29.83 9.25 -9.99
C GLU A 576 29.62 10.71 -9.59
N PHE A 577 30.51 11.20 -8.71
CA PHE A 577 30.52 12.58 -8.25
C PHE A 577 31.80 13.30 -8.68
N ASN A 578 31.62 14.52 -9.20
CA ASN A 578 32.70 15.42 -9.61
C ASN A 578 32.51 16.81 -8.97
N ALA A 579 32.19 16.86 -7.68
CA ALA A 579 31.78 18.06 -6.95
C ALA A 579 32.94 18.98 -6.50
N THR A 580 34.13 18.84 -7.09
CA THR A 580 35.35 19.57 -6.66
C THR A 580 35.30 21.11 -6.77
N SER A 581 34.31 21.63 -7.49
CA SER A 581 34.04 23.07 -7.62
C SER A 581 32.91 23.58 -6.73
N GLU A 582 32.24 22.68 -6.01
CA GLU A 582 31.05 23.00 -5.23
C GLU A 582 31.41 23.53 -3.83
N SER A 583 30.44 24.15 -3.19
CA SER A 583 30.63 24.77 -1.88
C SER A 583 30.37 23.75 -0.78
N ILE A 584 31.30 23.62 0.17
CA ILE A 584 31.10 22.77 1.35
C ILE A 584 29.82 23.17 2.11
N GLY A 585 29.06 22.18 2.58
CA GLY A 585 27.84 22.34 3.38
C GLY A 585 26.59 22.62 2.55
N THR A 586 26.64 22.48 1.23
CA THR A 586 25.44 22.46 0.38
C THR A 586 24.96 21.03 0.19
N THR A 587 23.64 20.84 0.16
CA THR A 587 23.01 19.56 -0.17
C THR A 587 22.26 19.70 -1.49
N ASP A 588 22.51 18.78 -2.41
CA ASP A 588 21.81 18.68 -3.68
C ASP A 588 21.05 17.34 -3.77
N GLU A 589 19.87 17.38 -4.39
CA GLU A 589 19.08 16.17 -4.66
C GLU A 589 19.51 15.55 -5.99
N ILE A 590 19.73 14.23 -6.01
CA ILE A 590 19.97 13.43 -7.20
C ILE A 590 18.89 12.37 -7.31
N TYR A 591 18.15 12.36 -8.43
CA TYR A 591 17.06 11.42 -8.65
C TYR A 591 17.53 10.26 -9.52
N VAL A 592 17.40 9.04 -8.99
CA VAL A 592 17.89 7.81 -9.62
C VAL A 592 16.73 6.88 -9.88
N ARG A 593 16.81 6.18 -11.02
CA ARG A 593 15.90 5.12 -11.44
C ARG A 593 16.67 3.82 -11.63
N VAL A 594 16.13 2.72 -11.10
CA VAL A 594 16.60 1.35 -11.35
C VAL A 594 15.60 0.60 -12.23
N VAL A 595 16.11 -0.30 -13.07
CA VAL A 595 15.32 -1.24 -13.89
C VAL A 595 15.90 -2.63 -13.77
N ASP A 596 15.04 -3.62 -13.63
CA ASP A 596 15.42 -5.04 -13.73
C ASP A 596 15.47 -5.52 -15.19
N SER A 597 15.67 -6.83 -15.37
CA SER A 597 15.75 -7.43 -16.70
C SER A 597 14.41 -7.60 -17.41
N LYS A 598 13.30 -7.50 -16.68
CA LYS A 598 11.92 -7.64 -17.18
C LYS A 598 11.20 -6.29 -17.32
N GLY A 599 11.84 -5.18 -16.98
CA GLY A 599 11.34 -3.82 -17.12
C GLY A 599 10.61 -3.28 -15.90
N ALA A 600 10.61 -3.97 -14.74
CA ALA A 600 10.10 -3.35 -13.51
C ALA A 600 11.07 -2.27 -13.03
N THR A 601 10.53 -1.24 -12.40
CA THR A 601 11.26 -0.01 -12.07
C THR A 601 10.95 0.47 -10.67
N ASP A 602 11.96 1.10 -10.07
CA ASP A 602 11.81 1.88 -8.84
C ASP A 602 12.69 3.14 -8.89
N TYR A 603 12.41 4.07 -7.98
CA TYR A 603 12.96 5.43 -7.98
C TYR A 603 13.35 5.86 -6.57
N VAL A 604 14.44 6.62 -6.45
CA VAL A 604 14.93 7.16 -5.17
C VAL A 604 15.47 8.57 -5.34
N THR A 605 15.44 9.33 -4.25
CA THR A 605 16.18 10.60 -4.11
C THR A 605 17.42 10.37 -3.26
N PHE A 606 18.60 10.69 -3.79
CA PHE A 606 19.81 10.83 -2.98
C PHE A 606 19.94 12.27 -2.52
N ASP A 607 20.09 12.48 -1.22
CA ASP A 607 20.43 13.75 -0.60
C ASP A 607 21.95 13.82 -0.42
N VAL A 608 22.63 14.52 -1.32
CA VAL A 608 24.10 14.53 -1.38
C VAL A 608 24.66 15.80 -0.77
N GLU A 609 25.28 15.68 0.41
CA GLU A 609 26.00 16.78 1.05
C GLU A 609 27.42 16.93 0.48
N ILE A 610 27.81 18.16 0.15
CA ILE A 610 29.18 18.48 -0.23
C ILE A 610 30.03 18.64 1.04
N VAL A 611 30.98 17.73 1.26
CA VAL A 611 31.84 17.71 2.45
C VAL A 611 33.27 18.13 2.12
N ASP A 612 34.00 18.58 3.15
CA ASP A 612 35.44 18.85 3.04
C ASP A 612 36.19 17.51 3.02
N GLY A 613 36.89 17.17 1.94
CA GLY A 613 37.61 15.89 1.84
C GLY A 613 38.67 15.66 2.93
N SER A 614 39.15 16.73 3.57
CA SER A 614 40.25 16.67 4.55
C SER A 614 39.83 16.49 6.02
N ILE A 615 38.53 16.45 6.29
CA ILE A 615 37.99 16.23 7.63
C ILE A 615 37.44 14.81 7.76
N ASP A 616 37.28 14.39 9.00
CA ASP A 616 36.58 13.17 9.43
C ASP A 616 35.20 13.63 9.91
N THR A 617 34.18 13.49 9.05
CA THR A 617 32.86 14.08 9.30
C THR A 617 32.08 13.31 10.34
N ASP A 618 32.10 11.98 10.28
CA ASP A 618 31.34 11.15 11.22
C ASP A 618 32.12 10.90 12.52
N GLY A 619 33.45 10.95 12.51
CA GLY A 619 34.32 10.76 13.66
C GLY A 619 34.69 9.30 13.91
N ASP A 620 34.94 8.50 12.88
CA ASP A 620 35.43 7.12 12.96
C ASP A 620 36.97 7.01 12.87
N ASN A 621 37.69 8.13 12.63
CA ASN A 621 39.13 8.25 12.40
C ASN A 621 39.62 8.04 10.95
N LEU A 622 38.75 7.84 9.98
CA LEU A 622 39.02 8.02 8.56
C LEU A 622 38.63 9.44 8.14
N ILE A 623 39.40 10.03 7.22
CA ILE A 623 38.97 11.30 6.62
C ILE A 623 38.10 11.00 5.40
N ASN A 624 37.18 11.90 5.08
CA ASN A 624 36.19 11.71 4.01
C ASN A 624 36.85 11.29 2.67
N ASP A 625 37.97 11.91 2.25
CA ASP A 625 38.63 11.53 1.00
C ASP A 625 39.20 10.10 1.02
N ASP A 626 39.63 9.60 2.18
CA ASP A 626 40.07 8.21 2.34
C ASP A 626 38.86 7.26 2.28
N GLU A 627 37.75 7.62 2.91
CA GLU A 627 36.49 6.88 2.86
C GLU A 627 35.95 6.76 1.43
N PHE A 628 35.86 7.89 0.72
CA PHE A 628 35.44 7.91 -0.68
C PHE A 628 36.35 7.11 -1.60
N ALA A 629 37.66 7.09 -1.33
CA ALA A 629 38.61 6.28 -2.08
C ALA A 629 38.42 4.76 -1.84
N LEU A 630 37.86 4.40 -0.69
CA LEU A 630 37.50 3.02 -0.32
C LEU A 630 36.06 2.66 -0.72
N GLY A 631 35.24 3.64 -1.09
CA GLY A 631 33.82 3.47 -1.42
C GLY A 631 32.90 3.50 -0.19
N LEU A 632 33.40 3.97 0.95
CA LEU A 632 32.69 4.09 2.22
C LEU A 632 31.78 5.34 2.25
N ASN A 633 30.94 5.45 3.28
CA ASN A 633 30.03 6.58 3.49
C ASN A 633 30.58 7.51 4.57
N ALA A 634 31.11 8.66 4.15
CA ALA A 634 31.67 9.69 5.03
C ALA A 634 30.72 10.31 6.07
N LEU A 635 29.44 9.96 6.05
CA LEU A 635 28.44 10.40 7.02
C LEU A 635 28.07 9.28 8.00
N ASN A 636 28.62 8.07 7.84
CA ASN A 636 28.25 6.88 8.59
C ASN A 636 29.48 6.01 8.92
N LYS A 637 29.81 5.98 10.22
CA LYS A 637 31.00 5.30 10.78
C LYS A 637 31.10 3.82 10.46
N ASP A 638 29.98 3.19 10.12
CA ASP A 638 29.78 1.77 9.93
C ASP A 638 28.96 1.64 8.65
N THR A 639 29.66 1.67 7.51
CA THR A 639 29.06 1.86 6.19
C THR A 639 28.08 0.75 5.84
N ASP A 640 28.37 -0.49 6.23
CA ASP A 640 27.54 -1.65 5.94
C ASP A 640 26.59 -2.04 7.08
N GLY A 641 26.76 -1.46 8.26
CA GLY A 641 25.84 -1.57 9.40
C GLY A 641 26.00 -2.86 10.19
N ASP A 642 27.17 -3.52 10.12
CA ASP A 642 27.45 -4.77 10.81
C ASP A 642 27.76 -4.58 12.32
N GLY A 643 27.95 -3.31 12.74
CA GLY A 643 28.25 -2.89 14.10
C GLY A 643 29.72 -2.61 14.36
N ILE A 644 30.60 -2.68 13.35
CA ILE A 644 32.03 -2.37 13.43
C ILE A 644 32.32 -1.12 12.60
N ASN A 645 33.08 -0.18 13.17
CA ASN A 645 33.45 1.01 12.44
C ASN A 645 34.38 0.71 11.25
N ASP A 646 34.28 1.51 10.18
CA ASP A 646 35.04 1.35 8.94
C ASP A 646 36.56 1.42 9.15
N ASP A 647 37.04 2.25 10.08
CA ASP A 647 38.47 2.35 10.43
C ASP A 647 39.06 1.06 11.02
N VAL A 648 38.20 0.20 11.58
CA VAL A 648 38.56 -1.08 12.21
C VAL A 648 38.19 -2.26 11.33
N ASP A 649 37.11 -2.19 10.57
CA ASP A 649 36.58 -3.33 9.84
C ASP A 649 37.48 -3.75 8.66
N VAL A 650 37.63 -5.06 8.53
CA VAL A 650 38.37 -5.70 7.44
C VAL A 650 37.51 -5.77 6.17
N TYR A 651 36.19 -5.77 6.32
CA TYR A 651 35.23 -5.88 5.22
C TYR A 651 34.13 -4.81 5.27
N PRO A 652 34.46 -3.50 5.31
CA PRO A 652 33.54 -2.38 5.63
C PRO A 652 32.45 -2.07 4.57
N LEU A 653 32.19 -3.01 3.67
CA LEU A 653 31.20 -2.96 2.60
C LEU A 653 30.40 -4.27 2.51
N ASP A 654 30.57 -5.20 3.44
CA ASP A 654 30.03 -6.56 3.43
C ASP A 654 29.58 -6.95 4.85
N ALA A 655 28.35 -6.56 5.19
CA ALA A 655 27.75 -6.77 6.51
C ALA A 655 27.65 -8.24 6.96
N ASP A 656 27.84 -9.20 6.04
CA ASP A 656 27.86 -10.62 6.34
C ASP A 656 29.27 -11.14 6.68
N LYS A 657 30.29 -10.28 6.76
CA LYS A 657 31.68 -10.67 7.08
C LYS A 657 32.34 -9.72 8.06
N ASN A 658 32.85 -10.27 9.17
CA ASN A 658 33.82 -9.56 10.00
C ASN A 658 34.93 -10.48 10.54
N GLU A 659 36.00 -9.86 11.04
CA GLU A 659 37.20 -10.55 11.57
C GLU A 659 36.86 -11.49 12.75
N SER A 660 35.69 -11.34 13.38
CA SER A 660 35.25 -12.19 14.50
C SER A 660 34.71 -13.55 14.04
N GLU A 661 33.98 -13.60 12.93
CA GLU A 661 33.44 -14.84 12.36
C GLU A 661 34.49 -15.69 11.66
N GLU A 662 35.45 -15.07 10.95
CA GLU A 662 36.57 -15.80 10.35
C GLU A 662 37.44 -16.47 11.42
N LYS A 663 37.64 -15.82 12.58
CA LYS A 663 38.38 -16.40 13.72
C LYS A 663 37.61 -17.54 14.39
N GLU A 664 36.28 -17.50 14.44
CA GLU A 664 35.46 -18.62 14.94
C GLU A 664 35.48 -19.80 13.96
N GLN A 665 35.36 -19.55 12.65
CA GLN A 665 35.45 -20.60 11.63
C GLN A 665 36.85 -21.22 11.54
N GLU A 666 37.93 -20.44 11.70
CA GLU A 666 39.29 -20.96 11.81
C GLU A 666 39.50 -21.77 13.10
N GLN A 667 38.93 -21.36 14.24
CA GLN A 667 39.00 -22.12 15.48
C GLN A 667 38.18 -23.42 15.44
N GLU A 668 37.04 -23.44 14.76
CA GLU A 668 36.26 -24.67 14.55
C GLU A 668 36.97 -25.64 13.59
N GLN A 669 37.64 -25.14 12.55
CA GLN A 669 38.46 -25.99 11.67
C GLN A 669 39.73 -26.52 12.36
N GLU A 670 40.34 -25.74 13.26
CA GLU A 670 41.51 -26.17 14.03
C GLU A 670 41.11 -27.21 15.12
N GLN A 671 39.94 -27.08 15.74
CA GLN A 671 39.39 -28.06 16.68
C GLN A 671 38.86 -29.35 16.02
N ALA A 672 38.52 -29.31 14.73
CA ALA A 672 38.05 -30.47 13.97
C ALA A 672 39.18 -31.41 13.51
N THR A 673 40.46 -31.07 13.72
CA THR A 673 41.57 -31.99 13.43
C THR A 673 41.84 -32.97 14.59
N PRO A 674 41.67 -34.29 14.41
CA PRO A 674 41.97 -35.25 15.47
C PRO A 674 43.49 -35.35 15.70
N PRO A 675 43.96 -35.65 16.93
CA PRO A 675 45.38 -35.74 17.21
C PRO A 675 46.02 -36.85 16.37
N VAL A 676 47.09 -36.50 15.65
CA VAL A 676 47.89 -37.41 14.82
C VAL A 676 48.46 -38.51 15.73
N PRO A 677 48.28 -39.81 15.40
CA PRO A 677 48.92 -40.87 16.15
C PRO A 677 50.42 -40.90 15.85
N GLU A 678 51.22 -41.02 16.90
CA GLU A 678 52.66 -41.18 16.86
C GLU A 678 53.01 -42.49 16.13
N VAL A 679 53.68 -42.40 14.96
CA VAL A 679 54.14 -43.57 14.20
C VAL A 679 55.66 -43.51 14.04
N GLU A 680 56.29 -44.59 14.53
CA GLU A 680 57.72 -44.88 14.45
C GLU A 680 58.28 -44.78 13.01
N GLU A 681 59.48 -44.20 12.91
CA GLU A 681 60.28 -44.15 11.69
C GLU A 681 60.51 -45.55 11.08
N LYS A 682 60.25 -45.67 9.78
CA LYS A 682 61.12 -46.46 8.90
C LYS A 682 61.16 -45.91 7.48
N SER A 683 62.38 -45.59 7.08
CA SER A 683 62.82 -45.06 5.80
C SER A 683 62.47 -45.94 4.60
N SER A 684 62.05 -45.34 3.49
CA SER A 684 62.83 -45.31 2.24
C SER A 684 62.11 -44.49 1.19
N GLY A 685 62.88 -43.69 0.45
CA GLY A 685 62.41 -42.60 -0.40
C GLY A 685 61.62 -42.98 -1.64
N GLY A 686 60.77 -42.04 -2.04
CA GLY A 686 60.09 -41.97 -3.33
C GLY A 686 59.47 -40.60 -3.45
N GLY A 687 60.06 -39.73 -4.27
CA GLY A 687 59.54 -38.39 -4.51
C GLY A 687 58.33 -38.40 -5.44
N SER A 688 57.37 -37.52 -5.19
CA SER A 688 56.73 -36.61 -6.15
C SER A 688 55.58 -35.88 -5.45
N THR A 689 55.28 -34.67 -5.94
CA THR A 689 54.07 -33.86 -5.72
C THR A 689 53.82 -33.27 -4.32
N SER A 690 54.10 -31.97 -4.19
CA SER A 690 53.08 -30.95 -3.85
C SER A 690 53.71 -29.55 -3.85
N LEU A 691 53.81 -28.99 -5.06
CA LEU A 691 54.15 -27.59 -5.30
C LEU A 691 52.84 -26.82 -5.52
N PHE A 692 52.03 -26.64 -4.48
CA PHE A 692 50.81 -25.81 -4.58
C PHE A 692 50.37 -25.10 -3.28
N ILE A 693 51.13 -25.20 -2.18
CA ILE A 693 50.74 -24.59 -0.89
C ILE A 693 51.72 -23.49 -0.43
N LEU A 694 52.81 -23.23 -1.17
CA LEU A 694 53.82 -22.24 -0.77
C LEU A 694 53.71 -20.87 -1.45
N LEU A 695 52.62 -20.60 -2.18
CA LEU A 695 52.39 -19.28 -2.80
C LEU A 695 51.38 -18.39 -2.06
N GLN A 696 50.56 -18.92 -1.15
CA GLN A 696 49.60 -18.10 -0.38
C GLN A 696 50.16 -17.54 0.94
N LEU A 697 51.22 -18.11 1.52
CA LEU A 697 51.84 -17.58 2.75
C LEU A 697 52.87 -16.44 2.51
N ALA A 698 53.22 -16.14 1.25
CA ALA A 698 54.23 -15.12 0.94
C ALA A 698 53.66 -13.68 0.85
N VAL A 699 52.34 -13.51 0.82
CA VAL A 699 51.71 -12.18 0.76
C VAL A 699 51.42 -11.63 2.16
N LEU A 700 51.20 -12.49 3.16
CA LEU A 700 50.88 -12.07 4.54
C LEU A 700 52.06 -11.53 5.36
N THR A 701 53.31 -11.68 4.87
CA THR A 701 54.49 -11.17 5.60
C THR A 701 54.96 -9.79 5.09
N LEU A 702 54.36 -9.26 4.02
CA LEU A 702 54.76 -7.97 3.43
C LEU A 702 54.08 -6.76 4.09
N PHE A 703 52.95 -6.94 4.79
CA PHE A 703 52.19 -5.85 5.43
C PHE A 703 52.65 -5.48 6.86
N ARG A 704 53.53 -6.25 7.49
CA ARG A 704 54.04 -5.95 8.85
C ARG A 704 55.30 -5.06 8.90
N LYS A 705 55.63 -4.33 7.81
CA LYS A 705 56.87 -3.56 7.76
C LYS A 705 56.80 -2.21 7.05
N ILE A 706 55.72 -1.44 7.23
CA ILE A 706 55.73 0.01 6.99
C ILE A 706 54.91 0.71 8.10
N LYS A 707 55.53 0.87 9.27
CA LYS A 707 55.24 1.94 10.25
C LYS A 707 56.43 2.01 11.21
N LYS A 708 57.44 2.78 10.80
CA LYS A 708 58.40 3.49 11.64
C LYS A 708 58.88 4.73 10.91
#